data_AF-A0AB37QKA3-F1
#
_entry.id   AF-A0AB37QKA3-F1
#
_cell.length_a   1.000
_cell.length_b   1.000
_cell.length_c   1.000
_cell.angle_alpha   90.00
_cell.angle_beta   90.00
_cell.angle_gamma   90.00
#
_symmetry.space_group_name_H-M   'P 1'
#
loop_
_entity.id
_entity.type
_entity.pdbx_description
1 polymer ?
#
loop_
_entity_poly.entity_id
_entity_poly.type
_entity_poly.pdbx_seq_one_letter_code
_entity_poly.pdbx_strand_id
1 'polypeptide(L)'
;MDVNTWVSMREINSERDLVAGENLQVTLVDTATGEPVETVRFSPTPAVGQYNWTKAFADYINATATHLRAGVQQTDGTFETEHSSYLNKIWTDSASARVALTSACRFSQWSDLYTVNSVGALPEGTTITCRLLNKSTGDVYQTVQCHIPIERLGKYWWPAYLSETINSRGELLRAGEKDNAHKTFVPIGSSFRNHLWAPAGLPLTLEFDFGFSPAALASAAQVFKRLSDQIPKSIPSQKDIDAWLTGFSDGKFRDITYPAPGSTVGDISGLNLHLDRAFRIACYLFSQADATPAHYLSHALAALNFYARQGYNISWWNRQIGLAKKAGRAAVLLAKHLTGSELIEQFIPYAMKTTNTYAYTQTGANLADFASVQILWSVSAWKNSGQGNYLLYLRAAADVLSGLCLPVEREGKEHGEGVSVDYAINQHNARNGSQYCMQLYSGSYGAELLNRIVEGSAVLVNEFSLTTTALSELVNVVVEGMGWMGYASHMDFHVNGRAISRGIAFNAHIAKWAEALLPVADTANKEALDELIRRTSGDESKNQHYRGGRPFWVNDYLAHIGSQYCVWAKAISTRTVGGESGNGENPKGYYMGAGTYFLSHHGKEYEGIQPVWDWQRLPGTTVEQVADFKWPNTDWGVNMWGSHDFAGGVSDGKRTVLSMELSRKNVTHAYKTVMATDDRVTCLGTGIDTRSAVFPVVTCVNQCIARGPVRYLTIDDHEHTLEQGSLTADNIRAVYHDGFVYTLGFFWSRPSVTIEVKNRSGAWSDININGSPDTVTLPVFSLCINHEKGENGFYHYSVSPSEDLSGKALLATASVLEAGIADVHIGADGEAVMVSCFDVESTRRGVQEASHGLYPEQPCVYIAELQDTQVKLTCADPTQTLENLSFVVKADEQGTPLVRLVVSLPQGDERGRSVTVNFLID
;
A
#
# COMPACT_ATOMS: atom_id res chain seq x y z
N MET A 1 14.67 63.86 49.68
CA MET A 1 15.13 62.78 48.80
C MET A 1 14.55 61.50 49.37
N ASP A 2 13.44 61.02 48.82
CA ASP A 2 13.14 59.59 48.93
C ASP A 2 13.72 58.96 47.68
N VAL A 3 14.73 58.10 47.89
CA VAL A 3 15.39 57.34 46.84
C VAL A 3 14.34 56.38 46.29
N ASN A 4 13.93 56.57 45.03
CA ASN A 4 13.15 55.58 44.29
C ASN A 4 13.79 54.20 44.50
N THR A 5 13.07 53.30 45.20
CA THR A 5 13.56 51.97 45.53
C THR A 5 13.50 51.11 44.27
N TRP A 6 14.59 51.10 43.50
CA TRP A 6 14.69 50.23 42.33
C TRP A 6 14.77 48.76 42.76
N VAL A 7 13.93 47.92 42.15
CA VAL A 7 13.91 46.47 42.41
C VAL A 7 14.62 45.75 41.27
N SER A 8 15.57 44.88 41.62
CA SER A 8 16.29 44.07 40.63
C SER A 8 15.37 42.99 40.07
N MET A 9 15.29 42.91 38.74
CA MET A 9 14.40 41.98 38.05
C MET A 9 15.16 40.77 37.54
N ARG A 10 16.10 40.98 36.62
CA ARG A 10 16.89 39.90 35.99
C ARG A 10 18.18 40.43 35.39
N GLU A 11 19.13 39.53 35.14
CA GLU A 11 20.40 39.85 34.48
C GLU A 11 20.23 40.09 32.96
N ILE A 12 21.00 41.01 32.40
CA ILE A 12 21.31 41.09 30.96
C ILE A 12 22.52 40.19 30.75
N ASN A 13 22.27 38.97 30.30
CA ASN A 13 23.29 37.94 30.21
C ASN A 13 23.53 37.52 28.75
N SER A 14 24.79 37.22 28.45
CA SER A 14 25.28 36.88 27.14
C SER A 14 26.04 35.57 27.15
N GLU A 15 25.51 34.59 26.42
CA GLU A 15 26.19 33.31 26.17
C GLU A 15 26.84 33.25 24.78
N ARG A 16 26.71 34.32 23.98
CA ARG A 16 27.30 34.45 22.64
C ARG A 16 27.36 35.89 22.14
N ASP A 17 28.10 36.07 21.05
CA ASP A 17 28.07 37.30 20.27
C ASP A 17 26.67 37.58 19.70
N LEU A 18 26.33 38.86 19.58
CA LEU A 18 25.07 39.28 18.97
C LEU A 18 25.23 39.27 17.46
N VAL A 19 24.42 38.45 16.78
CA VAL A 19 24.49 38.27 15.32
C VAL A 19 24.07 39.58 14.64
N ALA A 20 24.71 39.92 13.52
CA ALA A 20 24.35 41.10 12.75
C ALA A 20 22.86 41.07 12.37
N GLY A 21 22.13 42.15 12.69
CA GLY A 21 20.70 42.27 12.43
C GLY A 21 19.78 41.63 13.47
N GLU A 22 20.31 40.99 14.52
CA GLU A 22 19.49 40.48 15.63
C GLU A 22 19.04 41.63 16.56
N ASN A 23 17.73 41.77 16.75
CA ASN A 23 17.15 42.77 17.64
C ASN A 23 16.96 42.21 19.05
N LEU A 24 17.32 43.00 20.05
CA LEU A 24 17.05 42.74 21.45
C LEU A 24 15.87 43.57 21.93
N GLN A 25 15.12 43.02 22.88
CA GLN A 25 13.98 43.67 23.49
C GLN A 25 13.94 43.39 24.98
N VAL A 26 13.47 44.38 25.73
CA VAL A 26 12.93 44.19 27.08
C VAL A 26 11.54 44.81 27.14
N THR A 27 10.58 44.04 27.64
CA THR A 27 9.21 44.48 27.90
C THR A 27 8.92 44.32 29.38
N LEU A 28 8.65 45.43 30.06
CA LEU A 28 8.16 45.46 31.43
C LEU A 28 6.65 45.27 31.40
N VAL A 29 6.15 44.32 32.18
CA VAL A 29 4.72 43.95 32.24
C VAL A 29 4.24 44.04 33.68
N ASP A 30 3.03 44.57 33.86
CA ASP A 30 2.31 44.47 35.13
C ASP A 30 1.69 43.07 35.23
N THR A 31 2.08 42.29 36.24
CA THR A 31 1.64 40.89 36.36
C THR A 31 0.21 40.74 36.89
N ALA A 32 -0.39 41.79 37.45
CA ALA A 32 -1.78 41.76 37.89
C ALA A 32 -2.74 41.99 36.71
N THR A 33 -2.39 42.90 35.80
CA THR A 33 -3.23 43.20 34.62
C THR A 33 -2.82 42.46 33.36
N GLY A 34 -1.55 42.05 33.24
CA GLY A 34 -0.99 41.48 32.00
C GLY A 34 -0.52 42.54 31.00
N GLU A 35 -0.78 43.82 31.24
CA GLU A 35 -0.52 44.89 30.29
C GLU A 35 0.98 45.30 30.24
N PRO A 36 1.54 45.57 29.05
CA PRO A 36 2.89 46.10 28.94
C PRO A 36 2.96 47.53 29.49
N VAL A 37 3.83 47.75 30.48
CA VAL A 37 4.11 49.06 31.08
C VAL A 37 5.08 49.86 30.21
N GLU A 38 6.12 49.21 29.72
CA GLU A 38 7.16 49.84 28.89
C GLU A 38 7.86 48.79 28.03
N THR A 39 8.23 49.13 26.79
CA THR A 39 9.02 48.27 25.91
C THR A 39 10.18 49.04 25.30
N VAL A 40 11.39 48.50 25.44
CA VAL A 40 12.62 49.03 24.84
C VAL A 40 13.13 48.03 23.82
N ARG A 41 13.39 48.50 22.59
CA ARG A 41 13.95 47.70 21.49
C ARG A 41 15.31 48.25 21.09
N PHE A 42 16.28 47.36 20.95
CA PHE A 42 17.66 47.69 20.63
C PHE A 42 18.13 46.92 19.40
N SER A 43 18.54 47.66 18.37
CA SER A 43 19.08 47.13 17.11
C SER A 43 20.55 47.54 16.98
N PRO A 44 21.51 46.65 17.28
CA PRO A 44 22.92 46.97 17.14
C PRO A 44 23.33 47.10 15.66
N THR A 45 24.21 48.05 15.35
CA THR A 45 24.88 48.15 14.04
C THR A 45 26.37 48.47 14.21
N PRO A 46 27.34 47.65 13.73
CA PRO A 46 27.28 46.24 13.26
C PRO A 46 27.40 45.21 14.40
N ALA A 47 27.63 43.92 14.10
CA ALA A 47 27.74 42.82 15.09
C ALA A 47 28.65 43.18 16.27
N VAL A 48 28.19 42.85 17.49
CA VAL A 48 28.83 43.29 18.71
C VAL A 48 29.17 42.07 19.57
N GLY A 49 30.44 41.97 19.98
CA GLY A 49 30.93 40.87 20.80
C GLY A 49 30.17 40.72 22.12
N GLN A 50 30.18 39.52 22.69
CA GLN A 50 29.31 39.09 23.79
C GLN A 50 29.33 39.98 25.04
N TYR A 51 30.41 40.70 25.30
CA TYR A 51 30.56 41.63 26.44
C TYR A 51 30.17 43.07 26.11
N ASN A 52 30.22 43.44 24.82
CA ASN A 52 30.03 44.81 24.38
C ASN A 52 28.55 45.11 24.12
N TRP A 53 27.80 44.12 23.64
CA TRP A 53 26.38 44.33 23.35
C TRP A 53 25.56 44.45 24.62
N THR A 54 25.93 43.73 25.68
CA THR A 54 25.26 43.78 26.98
C THR A 54 25.36 45.17 27.60
N LYS A 55 26.54 45.79 27.53
CA LYS A 55 26.75 47.18 27.95
C LYS A 55 25.96 48.15 27.07
N ALA A 56 26.09 48.03 25.75
CA ALA A 56 25.40 48.92 24.81
C ALA A 56 23.87 48.86 24.97
N PHE A 57 23.32 47.67 25.20
CA PHE A 57 21.91 47.50 25.48
C PHE A 57 21.50 48.11 26.83
N ALA A 58 22.33 47.94 27.87
CA ALA A 58 22.10 48.57 29.17
C ALA A 58 22.14 50.12 29.09
N ASP A 59 23.12 50.67 28.37
CA ASP A 59 23.22 52.11 28.10
C ASP A 59 21.98 52.61 27.37
N TYR A 60 21.52 51.87 26.36
CA TYR A 60 20.33 52.21 25.60
C TYR A 60 19.06 52.20 26.45
N ILE A 61 18.89 51.20 27.34
CA ILE A 61 17.78 51.17 28.30
C ILE A 61 17.81 52.43 29.18
N ASN A 62 18.95 52.77 29.77
CA ASN A 62 19.06 53.95 30.63
C ASN A 62 18.80 55.27 29.89
N ALA A 63 19.12 55.33 28.60
CA ALA A 63 18.91 56.52 27.78
C ALA A 63 17.46 56.68 27.30
N THR A 64 16.68 55.60 27.20
CA THR A 64 15.37 55.61 26.53
C THR A 64 14.20 55.24 27.43
N ALA A 65 14.44 54.55 28.54
CA ALA A 65 13.39 54.02 29.40
C ALA A 65 13.07 54.93 30.59
N THR A 66 11.78 54.98 30.92
CA THR A 66 11.21 55.73 32.04
C THR A 66 11.12 54.85 33.29
N HIS A 67 10.65 53.61 33.14
CA HIS A 67 10.37 52.66 34.23
C HIS A 67 11.42 51.54 34.35
N LEU A 68 12.44 51.55 33.49
CA LEU A 68 13.57 50.63 33.51
C LEU A 68 14.90 51.33 33.72
N ARG A 69 15.79 50.69 34.49
CA ARG A 69 17.22 50.99 34.54
C ARG A 69 18.02 49.72 34.32
N ALA A 70 19.24 49.84 33.82
CA ALA A 70 20.13 48.71 33.56
C ALA A 70 21.56 49.00 34.03
N GLY A 71 22.21 48.01 34.63
CA GLY A 71 23.58 48.12 35.14
C GLY A 71 23.77 47.54 36.53
N VAL A 72 24.94 47.77 37.12
CA VAL A 72 25.25 47.49 38.53
C VAL A 72 24.85 48.71 39.35
N GLN A 73 23.99 48.51 40.36
CA GLN A 73 23.55 49.59 41.23
C GLN A 73 24.70 49.99 42.18
N GLN A 74 25.05 51.27 42.17
CA GLN A 74 26.08 51.85 43.02
C GLN A 74 25.50 52.24 44.39
N THR A 75 26.38 52.46 45.37
CA THR A 75 26.00 52.84 46.73
C THR A 75 25.28 54.19 46.81
N ASP A 76 25.45 55.05 45.81
CA ASP A 76 24.76 56.34 45.66
C ASP A 76 23.39 56.24 44.95
N GLY A 77 22.98 55.02 44.56
CA GLY A 77 21.72 54.75 43.87
C GLY A 77 21.75 54.92 42.35
N THR A 78 22.89 55.27 41.76
CA THR A 78 23.07 55.32 40.29
C THR A 78 23.31 53.92 39.71
N PHE A 79 23.22 53.79 38.38
CA PHE A 79 23.44 52.53 37.67
C PHE A 79 24.62 52.69 36.71
N GLU A 80 25.68 51.92 36.94
CA GLU A 80 26.85 51.88 36.06
C GLU A 80 26.74 50.68 35.11
N THR A 81 26.96 50.91 33.82
CA THR A 81 26.89 49.85 32.81
C THR A 81 28.28 49.25 32.59
N GLU A 82 28.36 47.93 32.58
CA GLU A 82 29.62 47.18 32.61
C GLU A 82 29.90 46.47 31.28
N HIS A 83 31.17 46.41 30.85
CA HIS A 83 31.61 45.55 29.75
C HIS A 83 31.68 44.07 30.21
N SER A 84 30.53 43.49 30.49
CA SER A 84 30.41 42.16 31.09
C SER A 84 29.27 41.37 30.48
N SER A 85 29.46 40.05 30.38
CA SER A 85 28.42 39.13 29.91
C SER A 85 27.38 38.79 30.99
N TYR A 86 27.53 39.24 32.24
CA TYR A 86 26.61 38.86 33.33
C TYR A 86 26.39 39.91 34.42
N LEU A 87 27.22 40.96 34.53
CA LEU A 87 27.11 41.92 35.65
C LEU A 87 25.93 42.89 35.51
N ASN A 88 25.54 43.25 34.28
CA ASN A 88 24.44 44.17 34.04
C ASN A 88 23.09 43.53 34.44
N LYS A 89 22.28 44.22 35.24
CA LYS A 89 20.94 43.78 35.63
C LYS A 89 19.89 44.80 35.22
N ILE A 90 18.67 44.35 34.93
CA ILE A 90 17.49 45.17 34.68
C ILE A 90 16.80 45.44 36.02
N TRP A 91 16.38 46.68 36.22
CA TRP A 91 15.73 47.20 37.41
C TRP A 91 14.45 47.95 37.04
N THR A 92 13.46 47.97 37.93
CA THR A 92 12.22 48.76 37.77
C THR A 92 11.91 49.59 39.02
N ASP A 93 11.18 50.69 38.88
CA ASP A 93 10.69 51.52 39.98
C ASP A 93 9.67 50.73 40.82
N SER A 94 9.64 50.96 42.14
CA SER A 94 8.93 50.16 43.18
C SER A 94 7.40 50.19 43.12
N ALA A 95 6.82 49.72 42.01
CA ALA A 95 5.41 49.41 41.89
C ALA A 95 5.19 47.90 41.93
N SER A 96 4.06 47.52 42.54
CA SER A 96 3.48 46.18 42.67
C SER A 96 3.75 45.24 41.49
N ALA A 97 4.10 43.99 41.80
CA ALA A 97 4.01 42.81 40.93
C ALA A 97 4.29 43.05 39.43
N ARG A 98 5.53 43.41 39.07
CA ARG A 98 6.01 43.55 37.68
C ARG A 98 6.92 42.41 37.27
N VAL A 99 7.09 42.20 35.97
CA VAL A 99 8.08 41.29 35.39
C VAL A 99 8.69 41.86 34.11
N ALA A 100 9.98 41.62 33.88
CA ALA A 100 10.66 42.00 32.65
C ALA A 100 10.84 40.78 31.74
N LEU A 101 10.18 40.76 30.59
CA LEU A 101 10.45 39.80 29.51
C LEU A 101 11.61 40.32 28.67
N THR A 102 12.62 39.51 28.41
CA THR A 102 13.77 39.93 27.60
C THR A 102 14.19 38.87 26.60
N SER A 103 14.56 39.30 25.39
CA SER A 103 15.15 38.45 24.36
C SER A 103 16.69 38.36 24.47
N ALA A 104 17.28 38.79 25.59
CA ALA A 104 18.71 38.66 25.85
C ALA A 104 19.22 37.22 25.65
N CYS A 105 20.44 37.08 25.13
CA CYS A 105 21.01 35.83 24.63
C CYS A 105 21.46 34.85 25.73
N ARG A 106 20.51 34.40 26.57
CA ARG A 106 20.72 33.34 27.57
C ARG A 106 19.73 32.18 27.36
N PHE A 107 20.22 31.04 26.87
CA PHE A 107 19.43 29.87 26.46
C PHE A 107 18.54 29.28 27.54
N SER A 108 19.00 29.31 28.78
CA SER A 108 18.27 28.81 29.94
C SER A 108 17.03 29.65 30.30
N GLN A 109 16.93 30.87 29.77
CA GLN A 109 15.81 31.78 30.05
C GLN A 109 14.72 31.74 28.98
N TRP A 110 14.79 30.81 28.03
CA TRP A 110 13.77 30.58 27.01
C TRP A 110 12.99 29.31 27.29
N SER A 111 11.68 29.46 27.50
CA SER A 111 10.73 28.38 27.74
C SER A 111 10.25 27.79 26.42
N ASP A 112 10.18 26.47 26.34
CA ASP A 112 9.55 25.77 25.21
C ASP A 112 8.03 25.92 25.33
N LEU A 113 7.39 26.52 24.33
CA LEU A 113 5.95 26.74 24.35
C LEU A 113 5.20 25.79 23.43
N TYR A 114 5.82 25.35 22.32
CA TYR A 114 5.11 24.61 21.29
C TYR A 114 6.04 23.89 20.32
N THR A 115 5.71 22.66 19.97
CA THR A 115 6.36 21.92 18.88
C THR A 115 5.59 22.14 17.58
N VAL A 116 6.27 22.67 16.55
CA VAL A 116 5.70 22.82 15.20
C VAL A 116 5.60 21.45 14.55
N ASN A 117 4.43 20.83 14.69
CA ASN A 117 4.12 19.54 14.11
C ASN A 117 3.41 19.69 12.76
N SER A 118 3.98 19.05 11.74
CA SER A 118 3.44 18.99 10.39
C SER A 118 2.82 17.64 10.11
N VAL A 119 1.52 17.66 9.86
CA VAL A 119 0.73 16.47 9.49
C VAL A 119 0.77 16.18 7.99
N GLY A 120 1.23 17.12 7.17
CA GLY A 120 1.25 17.02 5.70
C GLY A 120 1.75 18.31 5.04
N ALA A 121 1.70 18.36 3.71
CA ALA A 121 1.93 19.60 2.98
C ALA A 121 0.80 20.60 3.23
N LEU A 122 1.05 21.87 2.89
CA LEU A 122 0.05 22.93 2.97
C LEU A 122 -0.60 23.19 1.60
N PRO A 123 -1.91 23.51 1.54
CA PRO A 123 -2.53 24.08 0.34
C PRO A 123 -1.86 25.37 -0.14
N GLU A 124 -1.96 25.69 -1.42
CA GLU A 124 -1.38 26.92 -1.96
C GLU A 124 -2.02 28.18 -1.35
N GLY A 125 -1.17 29.18 -1.10
CA GLY A 125 -1.58 30.45 -0.51
C GLY A 125 -1.89 30.37 0.99
N THR A 126 -1.48 29.28 1.66
CA THR A 126 -1.61 29.16 3.12
C THR A 126 -0.82 30.26 3.83
N THR A 127 -1.47 30.88 4.81
CA THR A 127 -0.87 31.89 5.69
C THR A 127 -1.01 31.42 7.13
N ILE A 128 0.11 31.33 7.85
CA ILE A 128 0.14 30.93 9.26
C ILE A 128 0.30 32.18 10.11
N THR A 129 -0.63 32.41 11.02
CA THR A 129 -0.54 33.48 12.02
C THR A 129 -0.26 32.86 13.38
N CYS A 130 0.88 33.20 13.97
CA CYS A 130 1.31 32.77 15.29
C CYS A 130 1.19 33.94 16.26
N ARG A 131 0.37 33.81 17.30
CA ARG A 131 0.18 34.82 18.36
C ARG A 131 0.79 34.31 19.66
N LEU A 132 1.63 35.14 20.30
CA LEU A 132 2.14 34.94 21.65
C LEU A 132 1.25 35.70 22.62
N LEU A 133 0.66 34.99 23.58
CA LEU A 133 -0.30 35.55 24.52
C LEU A 133 0.08 35.24 25.96
N ASN A 134 -0.43 36.07 26.87
CA ASN A 134 -0.55 35.70 28.27
C ASN A 134 -1.64 34.63 28.43
N LYS A 135 -1.31 33.45 28.98
CA LYS A 135 -2.28 32.37 29.19
C LYS A 135 -3.39 32.74 30.18
N SER A 136 -3.11 33.62 31.14
CA SER A 136 -4.05 33.97 32.20
C SER A 136 -5.03 35.08 31.78
N THR A 137 -4.54 36.08 31.04
CA THR A 137 -5.34 37.27 30.69
C THR A 137 -5.83 37.24 29.23
N GLY A 138 -5.13 36.54 28.34
CA GLY A 138 -5.42 36.52 26.90
C GLY A 138 -4.75 37.65 26.11
N ASP A 139 -3.96 38.52 26.76
CA ASP A 139 -3.33 39.66 26.10
C ASP A 139 -2.27 39.20 25.10
N VAL A 140 -2.30 39.77 23.89
CA VAL A 140 -1.38 39.43 22.80
C VAL A 140 -0.12 40.30 22.90
N TYR A 141 1.03 39.67 23.11
CA TYR A 141 2.33 40.37 23.16
C TYR A 141 3.04 40.42 21.81
N GLN A 142 2.82 39.42 20.96
CA GLN A 142 3.41 39.40 19.62
C GLN A 142 2.53 38.63 18.65
N THR A 143 2.42 39.12 17.41
CA THR A 143 1.85 38.39 16.29
C THR A 143 2.88 38.28 15.18
N VAL A 144 3.13 37.06 14.69
CA VAL A 144 3.95 36.79 13.51
C VAL A 144 3.06 36.16 12.45
N GLN A 145 2.92 36.84 11.31
CA GLN A 145 2.23 36.30 10.14
C GLN A 145 3.25 35.84 9.11
N CYS A 146 3.09 34.61 8.63
CA CYS A 146 3.96 33.96 7.67
C CYS A 146 3.14 33.48 6.47
N HIS A 147 3.41 34.05 5.30
CA HIS A 147 2.87 33.57 4.04
C HIS A 147 3.81 32.50 3.48
N ILE A 148 3.34 31.27 3.29
CA ILE A 148 4.19 30.16 2.88
C ILE A 148 4.27 30.15 1.35
N PRO A 149 5.46 30.34 0.75
CA PRO A 149 5.61 30.29 -0.70
C PRO A 149 5.51 28.85 -1.22
N ILE A 150 5.16 28.70 -2.50
CA ILE A 150 4.82 27.42 -3.13
C ILE A 150 5.93 26.38 -2.96
N GLU A 151 7.18 26.78 -3.16
CA GLU A 151 8.37 25.93 -3.03
C GLU A 151 8.65 25.47 -1.59
N ARG A 152 7.95 26.02 -0.60
CA ARG A 152 8.10 25.68 0.82
C ARG A 152 6.88 24.99 1.40
N LEU A 153 5.84 24.66 0.63
CA LEU A 153 4.61 24.03 1.13
C LEU A 153 4.80 22.59 1.63
N GLY A 154 5.88 21.91 1.21
CA GLY A 154 6.13 20.51 1.54
C GLY A 154 6.21 20.26 3.05
N LYS A 155 5.78 19.08 3.49
CA LYS A 155 5.60 18.73 4.91
C LYS A 155 6.84 18.90 5.79
N TYR A 156 8.04 18.83 5.21
CA TYR A 156 9.31 19.02 5.92
C TYR A 156 9.88 20.44 5.76
N TRP A 157 9.34 21.22 4.83
CA TRP A 157 9.87 22.53 4.44
C TRP A 157 9.13 23.67 5.12
N TRP A 158 7.81 23.62 5.17
CA TRP A 158 7.03 24.71 5.76
C TRP A 158 7.33 24.93 7.25
N PRO A 159 7.61 23.90 8.08
CA PRO A 159 7.94 24.13 9.50
C PRO A 159 9.26 24.87 9.67
N ALA A 160 10.25 24.54 8.82
CA ALA A 160 11.54 25.23 8.79
C ALA A 160 11.36 26.69 8.35
N TYR A 161 10.61 26.92 7.27
CA TYR A 161 10.36 28.26 6.75
C TYR A 161 9.56 29.15 7.73
N LEU A 162 8.56 28.57 8.41
CA LEU A 162 7.86 29.27 9.50
C LEU A 162 8.84 29.66 10.61
N SER A 163 9.77 28.77 10.94
CA SER A 163 10.77 29.01 11.98
C SER A 163 11.78 30.08 11.58
N GLU A 164 12.22 30.10 10.32
CA GLU A 164 13.04 31.17 9.74
C GLU A 164 12.30 32.52 9.76
N THR A 165 11.02 32.53 9.41
CA THR A 165 10.17 33.73 9.46
C THR A 165 10.00 34.24 10.88
N ILE A 166 9.78 33.34 11.84
CA ILE A 166 9.69 33.69 13.26
C ILE A 166 11.05 34.20 13.76
N ASN A 167 12.19 33.64 13.37
CA ASN A 167 13.47 34.17 13.84
C ASN A 167 13.82 35.53 13.23
N SER A 168 13.42 35.80 11.98
CA SER A 168 13.69 37.08 11.31
C SER A 168 12.75 38.21 11.74
N ARG A 169 11.52 37.88 12.17
CA ARG A 169 10.49 38.86 12.60
C ARG A 169 10.16 38.79 14.10
N GLY A 170 10.69 37.79 14.79
CA GLY A 170 10.39 37.44 16.18
C GLY A 170 11.09 38.36 17.15
N GLU A 171 10.32 39.00 18.01
CA GLU A 171 10.85 39.87 19.05
C GLU A 171 11.03 39.02 20.30
N LEU A 172 9.91 38.62 20.91
CA LEU A 172 9.82 37.72 22.04
C LEU A 172 9.71 36.25 21.62
N LEU A 173 9.73 35.96 20.32
CA LEU A 173 9.69 34.60 19.78
C LEU A 173 11.02 34.21 19.14
N ARG A 174 11.40 32.95 19.38
CA ARG A 174 12.44 32.23 18.63
C ARG A 174 11.91 30.87 18.23
N ALA A 175 12.44 30.31 17.15
CA ALA A 175 11.95 29.09 16.54
C ALA A 175 13.08 28.20 16.03
N GLY A 176 12.90 26.89 16.13
CA GLY A 176 13.87 25.89 15.73
C GLY A 176 14.36 25.03 16.89
N GLU A 177 15.33 24.17 16.60
CA GLU A 177 15.98 23.33 17.60
C GLU A 177 17.09 24.11 18.33
N LYS A 178 17.25 23.87 19.63
CA LYS A 178 18.32 24.51 20.40
C LYS A 178 19.68 23.91 20.02
N ASP A 179 20.54 24.74 19.44
CA ASP A 179 21.97 24.43 19.30
C ASP A 179 22.72 24.85 20.56
N ASN A 180 23.05 23.87 21.40
CA ASN A 180 23.76 24.11 22.66
C ASN A 180 25.21 24.55 22.47
N ALA A 181 25.84 24.26 21.32
CA ALA A 181 27.23 24.63 21.06
C ALA A 181 27.32 26.12 20.68
N HIS A 182 26.43 26.57 19.79
CA HIS A 182 26.44 27.95 19.29
C HIS A 182 25.48 28.88 20.03
N LYS A 183 24.64 28.34 20.93
CA LYS A 183 23.61 29.10 21.66
C LYS A 183 22.67 29.85 20.69
N THR A 184 22.21 29.14 19.67
CA THR A 184 21.28 29.63 18.63
C THR A 184 20.10 28.69 18.41
N PHE A 185 18.99 29.23 17.93
CA PHE A 185 17.82 28.44 17.54
C PHE A 185 17.91 28.18 16.04
N VAL A 186 18.00 26.91 15.65
CA VAL A 186 18.29 26.51 14.28
C VAL A 186 17.02 25.91 13.65
N PRO A 187 16.44 26.55 12.64
CA PRO A 187 15.36 25.95 11.84
C PRO A 187 15.84 24.65 11.17
N ILE A 188 15.07 23.58 11.30
CA ILE A 188 15.41 22.25 10.74
C ILE A 188 14.34 21.83 9.73
N GLY A 189 14.76 21.30 8.59
CA GLY A 189 13.87 20.63 7.63
C GLY A 189 13.28 19.35 8.21
N SER A 190 12.23 19.47 9.01
CA SER A 190 11.62 18.36 9.76
C SER A 190 10.15 18.66 10.03
N SER A 191 9.35 17.60 10.12
CA SER A 191 7.93 17.70 10.45
C SER A 191 7.65 17.83 11.95
N PHE A 192 8.64 17.73 12.84
CA PHE A 192 8.41 17.76 14.29
C PHE A 192 9.56 18.33 15.13
N ARG A 193 10.74 18.59 14.56
CA ARG A 193 11.92 19.03 15.35
C ARG A 193 11.96 20.52 15.67
N ASN A 194 11.12 21.33 15.04
CA ASN A 194 11.12 22.77 15.30
C ASN A 194 10.25 23.09 16.50
N HIS A 195 10.81 23.80 17.47
CA HIS A 195 10.10 24.28 18.67
C HIS A 195 10.00 25.80 18.65
N LEU A 196 8.95 26.34 19.25
CA LEU A 196 8.77 27.77 19.47
C LEU A 196 9.03 28.11 20.92
N TRP A 197 9.84 29.14 21.11
CA TRP A 197 10.40 29.53 22.38
C TRP A 197 10.04 30.97 22.70
N ALA A 198 9.77 31.26 23.97
CA ALA A 198 9.59 32.62 24.47
C ALA A 198 10.32 32.85 25.80
N PRO A 199 10.64 34.11 26.17
CA PRO A 199 11.27 34.42 27.44
C PRO A 199 10.46 33.92 28.65
N ALA A 200 11.14 33.29 29.60
CA ALA A 200 10.57 32.93 30.89
C ALA A 200 10.26 34.18 31.73
N GLY A 201 9.22 34.09 32.56
CA GLY A 201 8.81 35.16 33.49
C GLY A 201 7.29 35.35 33.59
N LEU A 202 6.55 34.93 32.56
CA LEU A 202 5.08 34.90 32.54
C LEU A 202 4.57 33.54 32.07
N PRO A 203 3.32 33.17 32.42
CA PRO A 203 2.66 32.00 31.86
C PRO A 203 2.26 32.28 30.40
N LEU A 204 3.23 32.29 29.49
CA LEU A 204 2.99 32.54 28.07
C LEU A 204 2.45 31.29 27.35
N THR A 205 1.64 31.50 26.33
CA THR A 205 1.12 30.44 25.44
C THR A 205 1.06 30.94 24.00
N LEU A 206 0.89 30.00 23.07
CA LEU A 206 0.77 30.29 21.64
C LEU A 206 -0.63 29.94 21.13
N GLU A 207 -1.13 30.76 20.22
CA GLU A 207 -2.32 30.50 19.41
C GLU A 207 -1.93 30.54 17.94
N PHE A 208 -2.45 29.58 17.15
CA PHE A 208 -2.25 29.51 15.72
C PHE A 208 -3.56 29.67 14.97
N ASP A 209 -3.52 30.49 13.93
CA ASP A 209 -4.57 30.59 12.94
C ASP A 209 -4.01 30.28 11.55
N PHE A 210 -4.77 29.51 10.79
CA PHE A 210 -4.40 29.08 9.45
C PHE A 210 -5.37 29.71 8.45
N GLY A 211 -4.89 30.74 7.76
CA GLY A 211 -5.58 31.39 6.66
C GLY A 211 -5.31 30.67 5.34
N PHE A 212 -6.33 30.65 4.49
CA PHE A 212 -6.28 30.00 3.17
C PHE A 212 -6.68 31.00 2.09
N SER A 213 -6.16 30.79 0.89
CA SER A 213 -6.56 31.57 -0.28
C SER A 213 -8.05 31.36 -0.61
N PRO A 214 -8.73 32.33 -1.24
CA PRO A 214 -10.10 32.13 -1.74
C PRO A 214 -10.23 30.90 -2.66
N ALA A 215 -9.19 30.60 -3.44
CA ALA A 215 -9.13 29.43 -4.31
C ALA A 215 -9.10 28.11 -3.52
N ALA A 216 -8.30 28.03 -2.44
CA ALA A 216 -8.26 26.87 -1.56
C ALA A 216 -9.60 26.65 -0.83
N LEU A 217 -10.25 27.72 -0.35
CA LEU A 217 -11.57 27.63 0.28
C LEU A 217 -12.66 27.20 -0.72
N ALA A 218 -12.62 27.71 -1.95
CA ALA A 218 -13.52 27.28 -3.02
C ALA A 218 -13.31 25.80 -3.38
N SER A 219 -12.05 25.36 -3.41
CA SER A 219 -11.70 23.95 -3.64
C SER A 219 -12.23 23.06 -2.52
N ALA A 220 -12.06 23.43 -1.25
CA ALA A 220 -12.62 22.69 -0.12
C ALA A 220 -14.16 22.61 -0.17
N ALA A 221 -14.84 23.69 -0.56
CA ALA A 221 -16.29 23.69 -0.77
C ALA A 221 -16.71 22.73 -1.89
N GLN A 222 -15.93 22.66 -2.98
CA GLN A 222 -16.16 21.73 -4.07
C GLN A 222 -15.91 20.28 -3.65
N VAL A 223 -14.86 20.01 -2.86
CA VAL A 223 -14.63 18.68 -2.25
C VAL A 223 -15.83 18.26 -1.40
N PHE A 224 -16.29 19.14 -0.50
CA PHE A 224 -17.47 18.86 0.32
C PHE A 224 -18.70 18.49 -0.52
N LYS A 225 -18.95 19.25 -1.60
CA LYS A 225 -20.05 18.99 -2.52
C LYS A 225 -19.91 17.63 -3.20
N ARG A 226 -18.76 17.37 -3.86
CA ARG A 226 -18.51 16.11 -4.59
C ARG A 226 -18.59 14.89 -3.67
N LEU A 227 -18.00 14.99 -2.49
CA LEU A 227 -18.06 13.94 -1.48
C LEU A 227 -19.50 13.67 -1.04
N SER A 228 -20.27 14.73 -0.77
CA SER A 228 -21.69 14.60 -0.42
C SER A 228 -22.49 13.97 -1.55
N ASP A 229 -22.21 14.30 -2.81
CA ASP A 229 -22.89 13.75 -3.99
C ASP A 229 -22.59 12.25 -4.16
N GLN A 230 -21.32 11.85 -3.98
CA GLN A 230 -20.87 10.46 -4.12
C GLN A 230 -21.32 9.52 -3.01
N ILE A 231 -21.56 10.02 -1.78
CA ILE A 231 -22.07 9.18 -0.69
C ILE A 231 -23.41 8.56 -1.13
N PRO A 232 -23.50 7.21 -1.20
CA PRO A 232 -24.74 6.53 -1.60
C PRO A 232 -25.84 6.78 -0.56
N LYS A 233 -26.96 7.36 -0.99
CA LYS A 233 -28.05 7.77 -0.09
C LYS A 233 -29.14 6.71 -0.08
N SER A 234 -29.41 6.14 1.09
CA SER A 234 -30.61 5.33 1.35
C SER A 234 -31.59 6.16 2.17
N ILE A 235 -32.50 6.86 1.48
CA ILE A 235 -33.42 7.81 2.11
C ILE A 235 -34.63 7.04 2.70
N PRO A 236 -34.82 7.01 4.04
CA PRO A 236 -35.99 6.41 4.66
C PRO A 236 -37.23 7.29 4.53
N SER A 237 -38.42 6.73 4.76
CA SER A 237 -39.63 7.54 4.90
C SER A 237 -39.66 8.27 6.25
N GLN A 238 -40.39 9.37 6.36
CA GLN A 238 -40.62 10.04 7.66
C GLN A 238 -41.21 9.07 8.70
N LYS A 239 -42.14 8.21 8.26
CA LYS A 239 -42.74 7.18 9.12
C LYS A 239 -41.70 6.23 9.72
N ASP A 240 -40.69 5.83 8.94
CA ASP A 240 -39.61 4.97 9.44
C ASP A 240 -38.74 5.71 10.46
N ILE A 241 -38.41 6.98 10.18
CA ILE A 241 -37.64 7.82 11.09
C ILE A 241 -38.40 8.01 12.41
N ASP A 242 -39.66 8.39 12.36
CA ASP A 242 -40.51 8.60 13.54
C ASP A 242 -40.64 7.30 14.36
N ALA A 243 -40.77 6.15 13.68
CA ALA A 243 -40.80 4.86 14.35
C ALA A 243 -39.48 4.54 15.07
N TRP A 244 -38.32 4.81 14.45
CA TRP A 244 -37.02 4.64 15.11
C TRP A 244 -36.84 5.62 16.28
N LEU A 245 -37.28 6.86 16.14
CA LEU A 245 -37.16 7.89 17.17
C LEU A 245 -38.16 7.73 18.32
N THR A 246 -39.11 6.79 18.22
CA THR A 246 -40.07 6.50 19.29
C THR A 246 -39.34 5.97 20.55
N GLY A 247 -39.31 6.80 21.59
CA GLY A 247 -38.58 6.51 22.83
C GLY A 247 -37.07 6.73 22.73
N PHE A 248 -36.60 7.50 21.74
CA PHE A 248 -35.21 7.92 21.66
C PHE A 248 -34.86 8.84 22.84
N SER A 249 -33.80 8.51 23.56
CA SER A 249 -33.31 9.31 24.69
C SER A 249 -31.80 9.13 24.84
N ASP A 250 -31.10 10.19 25.27
CA ASP A 250 -29.64 10.19 25.51
C ASP A 250 -28.79 9.71 24.32
N GLY A 251 -29.28 9.93 23.09
CA GLY A 251 -28.60 9.48 21.88
C GLY A 251 -28.82 8.02 21.51
N LYS A 252 -29.74 7.30 22.18
CA LYS A 252 -30.01 5.88 21.96
C LYS A 252 -31.38 5.64 21.32
N PHE A 253 -31.44 4.66 20.42
CA PHE A 253 -32.71 4.11 19.92
C PHE A 253 -33.22 3.03 20.89
N ARG A 254 -34.50 3.09 21.26
CA ARG A 254 -35.08 2.22 22.31
C ARG A 254 -35.00 0.73 22.01
N ASP A 255 -35.10 0.35 20.75
CA ASP A 255 -35.17 -1.01 20.25
C ASP A 255 -33.80 -1.63 19.92
N ILE A 256 -32.71 -0.89 20.15
CA ILE A 256 -31.35 -1.39 19.99
C ILE A 256 -30.79 -1.80 21.35
N THR A 257 -30.26 -3.02 21.43
CA THR A 257 -29.49 -3.46 22.60
C THR A 257 -28.06 -2.95 22.48
N TYR A 258 -27.60 -2.22 23.50
CA TYR A 258 -26.27 -1.62 23.51
C TYR A 258 -25.32 -2.41 24.42
N PRO A 259 -24.04 -2.58 24.02
CA PRO A 259 -23.04 -3.18 24.88
C PRO A 259 -22.82 -2.37 26.17
N ALA A 260 -22.41 -3.06 27.24
CA ALA A 260 -22.05 -2.39 28.49
C ALA A 260 -20.83 -1.47 28.28
N PRO A 261 -20.81 -0.25 28.86
CA PRO A 261 -19.65 0.63 28.77
C PRO A 261 -18.36 -0.04 29.26
N GLY A 262 -17.26 0.16 28.54
CA GLY A 262 -15.95 -0.38 28.89
C GLY A 262 -15.73 -1.87 28.60
N SER A 263 -16.76 -2.61 28.16
CA SER A 263 -16.62 -4.01 27.77
C SER A 263 -15.97 -4.19 26.39
N THR A 264 -15.27 -5.30 26.20
CA THR A 264 -14.86 -5.75 24.86
C THR A 264 -16.09 -6.27 24.12
N VAL A 265 -16.33 -5.76 22.92
CA VAL A 265 -17.55 -6.04 22.16
C VAL A 265 -17.20 -6.90 20.95
N GLY A 266 -17.65 -8.17 20.99
CA GLY A 266 -17.48 -9.13 19.90
C GLY A 266 -18.56 -9.00 18.81
N ASP A 267 -19.84 -8.91 19.22
CA ASP A 267 -20.96 -8.66 18.30
C ASP A 267 -21.22 -7.15 18.18
N ILE A 268 -21.01 -6.62 16.98
CA ILE A 268 -21.19 -5.20 16.66
C ILE A 268 -22.52 -4.90 15.94
N SER A 269 -23.41 -5.88 15.77
CA SER A 269 -24.66 -5.75 15.02
C SER A 269 -25.50 -4.55 15.48
N GLY A 270 -25.68 -4.38 16.79
CA GLY A 270 -26.40 -3.25 17.38
C GLY A 270 -25.72 -1.90 17.14
N LEU A 271 -24.38 -1.85 17.20
CA LEU A 271 -23.61 -0.62 16.91
C LEU A 271 -23.71 -0.25 15.43
N ASN A 272 -23.65 -1.25 14.55
CA ASN A 272 -23.80 -1.06 13.12
C ASN A 272 -25.20 -0.52 12.76
N LEU A 273 -26.25 -1.11 13.35
CA LEU A 273 -27.64 -0.64 13.18
C LEU A 273 -27.85 0.78 13.73
N HIS A 274 -27.24 1.11 14.87
CA HIS A 274 -27.32 2.45 15.46
C HIS A 274 -26.74 3.52 14.52
N LEU A 275 -25.52 3.30 14.01
CA LEU A 275 -24.90 4.22 13.05
C LEU A 275 -25.62 4.21 11.69
N ASP A 276 -26.23 3.08 11.30
CA ASP A 276 -27.04 2.99 10.09
C ASP A 276 -28.25 3.93 10.13
N ARG A 277 -28.98 3.92 11.25
CA ARG A 277 -30.11 4.84 11.44
C ARG A 277 -29.67 6.30 11.48
N ALA A 278 -28.59 6.62 12.19
CA ALA A 278 -28.04 7.97 12.19
C ALA A 278 -27.67 8.44 10.77
N PHE A 279 -27.00 7.57 9.99
CA PHE A 279 -26.65 7.83 8.59
C PHE A 279 -27.88 8.02 7.70
N ARG A 280 -28.91 7.18 7.84
CA ARG A 280 -30.14 7.26 7.03
C ARG A 280 -30.98 8.49 7.38
N ILE A 281 -31.04 8.89 8.65
CA ILE A 281 -31.63 10.18 9.06
C ILE A 281 -30.84 11.33 8.44
N ALA A 282 -29.51 11.27 8.43
CA ALA A 282 -28.67 12.27 7.76
C ALA A 282 -28.90 12.33 6.24
N CYS A 283 -29.12 11.18 5.58
CA CYS A 283 -29.52 11.11 4.17
C CYS A 283 -30.85 11.80 3.91
N TYR A 284 -31.85 11.55 4.76
CA TYR A 284 -33.15 12.23 4.70
C TYR A 284 -32.96 13.74 4.86
N LEU A 285 -32.29 14.20 5.91
CA LEU A 285 -32.03 15.63 6.16
C LEU A 285 -31.29 16.29 5.00
N PHE A 286 -30.25 15.64 4.46
CA PHE A 286 -29.47 16.17 3.35
C PHE A 286 -30.31 16.38 2.08
N SER A 287 -31.32 15.52 1.85
CA SER A 287 -32.25 15.67 0.72
C SER A 287 -33.20 16.86 0.85
N GLN A 288 -33.37 17.41 2.06
CA GLN A 288 -34.24 18.55 2.32
C GLN A 288 -33.51 19.88 2.09
N ALA A 289 -34.27 20.93 1.75
CA ALA A 289 -33.75 22.29 1.67
C ALA A 289 -33.32 22.79 3.06
N ASP A 290 -34.19 22.57 4.05
CA ASP A 290 -34.00 22.91 5.46
C ASP A 290 -34.02 21.65 6.32
N ALA A 291 -33.44 21.71 7.52
CA ALA A 291 -33.47 20.61 8.49
C ALA A 291 -34.86 20.44 9.13
N THR A 292 -35.82 19.89 8.37
CA THR A 292 -37.21 19.72 8.81
C THR A 292 -37.60 18.23 8.91
N PRO A 293 -38.18 17.79 10.04
CA PRO A 293 -38.30 18.51 11.32
C PRO A 293 -36.96 18.76 12.00
N ALA A 294 -36.81 19.90 12.69
CA ALA A 294 -35.56 20.31 13.34
C ALA A 294 -35.03 19.28 14.35
N HIS A 295 -35.93 18.57 15.02
CA HIS A 295 -35.53 17.55 15.98
C HIS A 295 -34.84 16.34 15.33
N TYR A 296 -35.04 16.04 14.04
CA TYR A 296 -34.27 14.97 13.38
C TYR A 296 -32.78 15.28 13.35
N LEU A 297 -32.41 16.54 13.12
CA LEU A 297 -31.01 16.99 13.12
C LEU A 297 -30.37 16.82 14.49
N SER A 298 -31.05 17.29 15.55
CA SER A 298 -30.53 17.17 16.92
C SER A 298 -30.44 15.71 17.37
N HIS A 299 -31.39 14.84 17.04
CA HIS A 299 -31.34 13.41 17.39
C HIS A 299 -30.26 12.66 16.60
N ALA A 300 -30.07 12.94 15.30
CA ALA A 300 -29.01 12.33 14.50
C ALA A 300 -27.61 12.72 15.03
N LEU A 301 -27.43 14.00 15.37
CA LEU A 301 -26.21 14.48 16.02
C LEU A 301 -26.02 13.83 17.41
N ALA A 302 -27.08 13.74 18.22
CA ALA A 302 -27.02 13.10 19.53
C ALA A 302 -26.65 11.61 19.45
N ALA A 303 -27.15 10.89 18.43
CA ALA A 303 -26.76 9.51 18.16
C ALA A 303 -25.26 9.40 17.83
N LEU A 304 -24.77 10.24 16.92
CA LEU A 304 -23.35 10.28 16.55
C LEU A 304 -22.45 10.58 17.76
N ASN A 305 -22.84 11.58 18.56
CA ASN A 305 -22.13 11.97 19.78
C ASN A 305 -22.24 10.91 20.88
N PHE A 306 -23.33 10.15 20.96
CA PHE A 306 -23.43 9.00 21.84
C PHE A 306 -22.39 7.94 21.48
N TYR A 307 -22.34 7.50 20.21
CA TYR A 307 -21.35 6.51 19.77
C TYR A 307 -19.91 6.98 20.05
N ALA A 308 -19.58 8.22 19.71
CA ALA A 308 -18.28 8.82 19.94
C ALA A 308 -17.89 8.87 21.43
N ARG A 309 -18.83 9.23 22.32
CA ARG A 309 -18.60 9.26 23.78
C ARG A 309 -18.29 7.90 24.36
N GLN A 310 -18.94 6.85 23.87
CA GLN A 310 -18.77 5.51 24.43
C GLN A 310 -17.37 4.94 24.15
N GLY A 311 -16.76 5.29 23.01
CA GLY A 311 -15.43 4.83 22.67
C GLY A 311 -15.26 3.32 22.74
N TYR A 312 -16.26 2.57 22.24
CA TYR A 312 -16.36 1.12 22.41
C TYR A 312 -15.06 0.36 22.05
N ASN A 313 -14.73 -0.62 22.89
CA ASN A 313 -13.60 -1.52 22.67
C ASN A 313 -14.01 -2.67 21.73
N ILE A 314 -14.06 -2.38 20.44
CA ILE A 314 -14.29 -3.34 19.34
C ILE A 314 -12.98 -3.63 18.60
N SER A 315 -13.01 -4.56 17.64
CA SER A 315 -11.84 -4.81 16.78
C SER A 315 -11.34 -3.51 16.14
N TRP A 316 -10.02 -3.37 16.03
CA TRP A 316 -9.38 -2.14 15.56
C TRP A 316 -9.90 -1.73 14.17
N TRP A 317 -10.07 -2.69 13.26
CA TRP A 317 -10.59 -2.45 11.91
C TRP A 317 -12.01 -1.90 11.95
N ASN A 318 -12.92 -2.46 12.77
CA ASN A 318 -14.26 -1.92 12.88
C ASN A 318 -14.27 -0.53 13.52
N ARG A 319 -13.43 -0.30 14.53
CA ARG A 319 -13.33 1.00 15.22
C ARG A 319 -12.79 2.11 14.32
N GLN A 320 -11.78 1.80 13.53
CA GLN A 320 -10.98 2.80 12.80
C GLN A 320 -11.34 2.86 11.30
N ILE A 321 -12.01 1.84 10.77
CA ILE A 321 -12.36 1.77 9.34
C ILE A 321 -13.86 1.53 9.19
N GLY A 322 -14.36 0.34 9.55
CA GLY A 322 -15.73 -0.09 9.23
C GLY A 322 -16.82 0.86 9.73
N LEU A 323 -16.93 1.01 11.06
CA LEU A 323 -17.91 1.91 11.67
C LEU A 323 -17.50 3.38 11.55
N ALA A 324 -16.20 3.68 11.47
CA ALA A 324 -15.69 5.03 11.27
C ALA A 324 -16.11 5.64 9.92
N LYS A 325 -16.05 4.87 8.83
CA LYS A 325 -16.56 5.26 7.50
C LYS A 325 -18.04 5.60 7.58
N LYS A 326 -18.85 4.77 8.25
CA LYS A 326 -20.30 5.01 8.40
C LYS A 326 -20.60 6.28 9.20
N ALA A 327 -19.93 6.46 10.34
CA ALA A 327 -20.07 7.64 11.19
C ALA A 327 -19.61 8.93 10.47
N GLY A 328 -18.47 8.88 9.75
CA GLY A 328 -17.96 9.99 8.97
C GLY A 328 -18.88 10.41 7.82
N ARG A 329 -19.49 9.45 7.11
CA ARG A 329 -20.50 9.74 6.07
C ARG A 329 -21.73 10.46 6.67
N ALA A 330 -22.19 10.03 7.84
CA ALA A 330 -23.27 10.72 8.54
C ALA A 330 -22.87 12.17 8.89
N ALA A 331 -21.66 12.38 9.43
CA ALA A 331 -21.17 13.70 9.78
C ALA A 331 -21.08 14.67 8.57
N VAL A 332 -20.60 14.20 7.42
CA VAL A 332 -20.56 14.99 6.17
C VAL A 332 -21.95 15.45 5.77
N LEU A 333 -22.94 14.55 5.77
CA LEU A 333 -24.30 14.89 5.38
C LEU A 333 -24.99 15.84 6.38
N LEU A 334 -24.74 15.65 7.69
CA LEU A 334 -25.27 16.55 8.73
C LEU A 334 -24.65 17.95 8.65
N ALA A 335 -23.37 18.07 8.27
CA ALA A 335 -22.67 19.35 8.15
C ALA A 335 -23.27 20.32 7.11
N LYS A 336 -24.19 19.85 6.24
CA LYS A 336 -25.00 20.75 5.40
C LYS A 336 -25.85 21.71 6.23
N HIS A 337 -26.39 21.22 7.35
CA HIS A 337 -27.40 21.92 8.16
C HIS A 337 -26.90 22.35 9.55
N LEU A 338 -25.75 21.84 10.00
CA LEU A 338 -25.12 22.26 11.25
C LEU A 338 -24.30 23.53 11.02
N THR A 339 -24.63 24.60 11.75
CA THR A 339 -23.98 25.91 11.64
C THR A 339 -23.40 26.28 13.00
N GLY A 340 -22.17 25.84 13.28
CA GLY A 340 -21.60 25.94 14.63
C GLY A 340 -20.40 25.02 14.84
N SER A 341 -20.16 24.60 16.07
CA SER A 341 -19.06 23.68 16.40
C SER A 341 -19.57 22.36 16.97
N GLU A 342 -20.81 21.98 16.66
CA GLU A 342 -21.51 20.86 17.29
C GLU A 342 -20.85 19.51 17.01
N LEU A 343 -20.26 19.32 15.82
CA LEU A 343 -19.47 18.13 15.52
C LEU A 343 -18.14 18.14 16.28
N ILE A 344 -17.57 19.33 16.53
CA ILE A 344 -16.27 19.52 17.20
C ILE A 344 -16.35 19.25 18.69
N GLU A 345 -17.51 19.43 19.31
CA GLU A 345 -17.68 19.15 20.74
C GLU A 345 -17.36 17.69 21.12
N GLN A 346 -17.62 16.74 20.21
CA GLN A 346 -17.53 15.32 20.57
C GLN A 346 -17.10 14.37 19.44
N PHE A 347 -17.77 14.43 18.28
CA PHE A 347 -17.51 13.46 17.21
C PHE A 347 -16.14 13.66 16.56
N ILE A 348 -15.78 14.88 16.18
CA ILE A 348 -14.50 15.17 15.50
C ILE A 348 -13.30 14.82 16.40
N PRO A 349 -13.25 15.20 17.70
CA PRO A 349 -12.16 14.77 18.59
C PRO A 349 -12.02 13.24 18.67
N TYR A 350 -13.15 12.52 18.71
CA TYR A 350 -13.14 11.05 18.69
C TYR A 350 -12.61 10.50 17.36
N ALA A 351 -13.06 11.04 16.23
CA ALA A 351 -12.62 10.62 14.90
C ALA A 351 -11.11 10.87 14.71
N MET A 352 -10.62 12.06 15.07
CA MET A 352 -9.19 12.40 15.03
C MET A 352 -8.35 11.49 15.91
N LYS A 353 -8.82 11.17 17.12
CA LYS A 353 -8.11 10.27 18.04
C LYS A 353 -8.04 8.84 17.51
N THR A 354 -9.11 8.37 16.87
CA THR A 354 -9.23 6.97 16.45
C THR A 354 -8.67 6.69 15.07
N THR A 355 -8.80 7.63 14.13
CA THR A 355 -8.44 7.39 12.72
C THR A 355 -7.80 8.63 12.11
N ASN A 356 -6.48 8.57 11.94
CA ASN A 356 -5.71 9.63 11.30
C ASN A 356 -4.44 9.08 10.64
N THR A 357 -3.90 9.81 9.68
CA THR A 357 -2.75 9.37 8.86
C THR A 357 -1.38 9.73 9.42
N TYR A 358 -1.32 10.38 10.59
CA TYR A 358 -0.06 10.93 11.14
C TYR A 358 0.39 10.25 12.44
N ALA A 359 -0.50 9.58 13.17
CA ALA A 359 -0.20 8.89 14.43
C ALA A 359 -0.12 7.37 14.28
N TYR A 360 -0.70 6.80 13.22
CA TYR A 360 -0.76 5.34 13.00
C TYR A 360 0.12 4.92 11.83
N THR A 361 0.87 3.84 12.01
CA THR A 361 1.83 3.30 11.02
C THR A 361 1.17 2.28 10.09
N GLN A 362 -0.02 2.57 9.58
CA GLN A 362 -0.70 1.69 8.63
C GLN A 362 0.00 1.74 7.26
N THR A 363 -0.17 0.68 6.48
CA THR A 363 0.35 0.53 5.11
C THR A 363 -0.79 0.16 4.15
N GLY A 364 -0.54 0.24 2.83
CA GLY A 364 -1.42 -0.26 1.79
C GLY A 364 -2.89 0.14 1.96
N ALA A 365 -3.79 -0.84 1.83
CA ALA A 365 -5.24 -0.59 1.88
C ALA A 365 -5.70 -0.01 3.22
N ASN A 366 -5.08 -0.41 4.33
CA ASN A 366 -5.42 0.11 5.66
C ASN A 366 -5.11 1.61 5.76
N LEU A 367 -3.97 2.05 5.22
CA LEU A 367 -3.62 3.47 5.18
C LEU A 367 -4.55 4.27 4.25
N ALA A 368 -4.94 3.69 3.11
CA ALA A 368 -5.90 4.30 2.19
C ALA A 368 -7.28 4.49 2.84
N ASP A 369 -7.69 3.52 3.66
CA ASP A 369 -8.90 3.60 4.47
C ASP A 369 -8.83 4.68 5.54
N PHE A 370 -7.69 4.81 6.20
CA PHE A 370 -7.45 5.88 7.17
C PHE A 370 -7.51 7.26 6.50
N ALA A 371 -6.90 7.42 5.32
CA ALA A 371 -7.00 8.64 4.54
C ALA A 371 -8.45 8.94 4.13
N SER A 372 -9.22 7.94 3.71
CA SER A 372 -10.63 8.08 3.35
C SER A 372 -11.49 8.54 4.53
N VAL A 373 -11.29 7.96 5.72
CA VAL A 373 -11.98 8.37 6.95
C VAL A 373 -11.54 9.78 7.37
N GLN A 374 -10.26 10.11 7.19
CA GLN A 374 -9.74 11.45 7.45
C GLN A 374 -10.32 12.51 6.54
N ILE A 375 -10.53 12.23 5.26
CA ILE A 375 -11.25 13.12 4.34
C ILE A 375 -12.67 13.40 4.87
N LEU A 376 -13.40 12.37 5.31
CA LEU A 376 -14.76 12.53 5.83
C LEU A 376 -14.82 13.46 7.06
N TRP A 377 -13.99 13.21 8.09
CA TRP A 377 -14.06 14.03 9.31
C TRP A 377 -13.43 15.42 9.13
N SER A 378 -12.37 15.57 8.34
CA SER A 378 -11.70 16.86 8.16
C SER A 378 -12.58 17.86 7.39
N VAL A 379 -13.20 17.43 6.30
CA VAL A 379 -14.06 18.32 5.50
C VAL A 379 -15.36 18.66 6.24
N SER A 380 -15.94 17.73 7.00
CA SER A 380 -17.14 17.98 7.80
C SER A 380 -16.85 18.90 8.99
N ALA A 381 -15.68 18.76 9.64
CA ALA A 381 -15.22 19.68 10.68
C ALA A 381 -15.03 21.10 10.15
N TRP A 382 -14.33 21.26 9.01
CA TRP A 382 -14.18 22.56 8.36
C TRP A 382 -15.52 23.15 7.98
N LYS A 383 -16.41 22.37 7.35
CA LYS A 383 -17.71 22.84 6.89
C LYS A 383 -18.63 23.29 8.03
N ASN A 384 -18.66 22.55 9.14
CA ASN A 384 -19.47 22.88 10.29
C ASN A 384 -18.95 24.14 10.99
N SER A 385 -17.64 24.22 11.23
CA SER A 385 -17.02 25.21 12.13
C SER A 385 -16.44 26.46 11.47
N GLY A 386 -16.13 26.40 10.18
CA GLY A 386 -15.37 27.43 9.47
C GLY A 386 -13.88 27.50 9.86
N GLN A 387 -13.38 26.61 10.73
CA GLN A 387 -11.98 26.63 11.15
C GLN A 387 -11.07 26.03 10.07
N GLY A 388 -10.13 26.83 9.55
CA GLY A 388 -9.27 26.45 8.43
C GLY A 388 -8.25 25.34 8.76
N ASN A 389 -7.83 25.21 10.02
CA ASN A 389 -6.89 24.17 10.47
C ASN A 389 -7.33 22.74 10.07
N TYR A 390 -8.63 22.48 9.93
CA TYR A 390 -9.12 21.18 9.48
C TYR A 390 -8.74 20.84 8.04
N LEU A 391 -8.53 21.86 7.18
CA LEU A 391 -8.09 21.66 5.80
C LEU A 391 -6.65 21.14 5.70
N LEU A 392 -5.83 21.32 6.74
CA LEU A 392 -4.49 20.72 6.81
C LEU A 392 -4.57 19.19 6.81
N TYR A 393 -5.55 18.63 7.55
CA TYR A 393 -5.77 17.19 7.58
C TYR A 393 -6.38 16.67 6.29
N LEU A 394 -7.22 17.46 5.63
CA LEU A 394 -7.72 17.13 4.29
C LEU A 394 -6.56 17.02 3.29
N ARG A 395 -5.66 18.01 3.27
CA ARG A 395 -4.45 17.98 2.43
C ARG A 395 -3.53 16.81 2.77
N ALA A 396 -3.30 16.55 4.05
CA ALA A 396 -2.49 15.41 4.50
C ALA A 396 -3.05 14.05 4.03
N ALA A 397 -4.38 13.88 4.03
CA ALA A 397 -5.00 12.66 3.51
C ALA A 397 -4.84 12.54 1.98
N ALA A 398 -4.94 13.64 1.23
CA ALA A 398 -4.69 13.66 -0.20
C ALA A 398 -3.21 13.32 -0.55
N ASP A 399 -2.26 13.83 0.24
CA ASP A 399 -0.85 13.49 0.11
C ASP A 399 -0.60 11.99 0.33
N VAL A 400 -1.28 11.39 1.32
CA VAL A 400 -1.19 9.96 1.60
C VAL A 400 -1.73 9.12 0.45
N LEU A 401 -2.92 9.47 -0.09
CA LEU A 401 -3.45 8.79 -1.27
C LEU A 401 -2.52 8.93 -2.48
N SER A 402 -1.87 10.09 -2.66
CA SER A 402 -0.90 10.28 -3.73
C SER A 402 0.33 9.39 -3.54
N GLY A 403 0.84 9.28 -2.31
CA GLY A 403 1.98 8.42 -1.99
C GLY A 403 1.70 6.94 -2.19
N LEU A 404 0.46 6.51 -1.93
CA LEU A 404 0.01 5.13 -2.10
C LEU A 404 -0.10 4.66 -3.56
N CYS A 405 -0.08 5.59 -4.52
CA CYS A 405 0.03 5.24 -5.95
C CYS A 405 1.44 4.83 -6.37
N LEU A 406 2.45 5.19 -5.58
CA LEU A 406 3.86 5.02 -5.94
C LEU A 406 4.38 3.64 -5.51
N PRO A 407 5.32 3.05 -6.27
CA PRO A 407 5.99 1.83 -5.85
C PRO A 407 6.69 2.00 -4.49
N VAL A 408 6.55 1.00 -3.62
CA VAL A 408 7.28 0.88 -2.35
C VAL A 408 8.51 0.02 -2.52
N GLU A 409 9.55 0.33 -1.74
CA GLU A 409 10.76 -0.49 -1.68
C GLU A 409 10.48 -1.80 -0.91
N ARG A 410 11.05 -2.92 -1.36
CA ARG A 410 10.78 -4.25 -0.75
C ARG A 410 11.19 -4.32 0.72
N GLU A 411 12.32 -3.71 1.05
CA GLU A 411 12.85 -3.62 2.43
C GLU A 411 12.71 -2.19 3.01
N GLY A 412 11.76 -1.41 2.47
CA GLY A 412 11.46 -0.06 2.92
C GLY A 412 10.69 0.00 4.23
N LYS A 413 10.29 1.21 4.63
CA LYS A 413 9.49 1.44 5.86
C LYS A 413 8.10 0.78 5.82
N GLU A 414 7.59 0.48 4.63
CA GLU A 414 6.35 -0.27 4.40
C GLU A 414 6.56 -1.79 4.36
N HIS A 415 7.79 -2.28 4.50
CA HIS A 415 8.13 -3.71 4.43
C HIS A 415 7.64 -4.39 3.14
N GLY A 416 7.69 -3.65 2.02
CA GLY A 416 7.20 -4.09 0.72
C GLY A 416 5.68 -4.18 0.59
N GLU A 417 4.90 -3.68 1.55
CA GLU A 417 3.43 -3.63 1.46
C GLU A 417 2.95 -2.40 0.67
N GLY A 418 2.16 -2.62 -0.36
CA GLY A 418 1.73 -1.59 -1.31
C GLY A 418 2.00 -1.99 -2.75
N VAL A 419 1.99 -1.01 -3.65
CA VAL A 419 2.35 -1.18 -5.06
C VAL A 419 3.84 -1.51 -5.16
N SER A 420 4.22 -2.56 -5.88
CA SER A 420 5.62 -2.87 -6.17
C SER A 420 6.07 -2.30 -7.52
N VAL A 421 7.38 -2.32 -7.79
CA VAL A 421 7.96 -1.78 -9.03
C VAL A 421 7.49 -2.47 -10.31
N ASP A 422 6.99 -3.71 -10.22
CA ASP A 422 6.35 -4.44 -11.32
C ASP A 422 4.84 -4.22 -11.42
N TYR A 423 4.30 -3.31 -10.59
CA TYR A 423 2.90 -2.93 -10.47
C TYR A 423 1.96 -3.99 -9.89
N ALA A 424 2.50 -5.07 -9.32
CA ALA A 424 1.73 -5.91 -8.40
C ALA A 424 1.45 -5.17 -7.09
N ILE A 425 0.53 -5.72 -6.28
CA ILE A 425 0.20 -5.14 -4.97
C ILE A 425 0.35 -6.21 -3.91
N ASN A 426 1.14 -5.87 -2.89
CA ASN A 426 1.52 -6.75 -1.79
C ASN A 426 0.84 -6.32 -0.50
N GLN A 427 0.40 -7.29 0.31
CA GLN A 427 -0.13 -7.03 1.64
C GLN A 427 0.03 -8.27 2.53
N HIS A 428 0.28 -8.04 3.81
CA HIS A 428 0.58 -9.06 4.82
C HIS A 428 1.81 -9.88 4.46
N ASN A 429 2.89 -9.17 4.11
CA ASN A 429 4.17 -9.82 3.84
C ASN A 429 4.64 -10.56 5.09
N ALA A 430 4.70 -11.89 5.00
CA ALA A 430 5.11 -12.75 6.10
C ALA A 430 6.61 -12.62 6.36
N ARG A 431 7.07 -12.92 7.58
CA ARG A 431 8.50 -12.82 7.92
C ARG A 431 9.15 -14.21 7.95
N ASN A 432 10.23 -14.37 7.21
CA ASN A 432 11.12 -15.53 7.26
C ASN A 432 12.48 -15.09 7.82
N GLY A 433 12.74 -15.40 9.09
CA GLY A 433 13.92 -14.89 9.79
C GLY A 433 13.91 -13.35 9.86
N SER A 434 14.87 -12.70 9.22
CA SER A 434 14.94 -11.24 9.14
C SER A 434 14.25 -10.65 7.91
N GLN A 435 13.94 -11.46 6.90
CA GLN A 435 13.45 -11.01 5.59
C GLN A 435 11.91 -11.03 5.52
N TYR A 436 11.33 -10.06 4.80
CA TYR A 436 9.91 -10.08 4.44
C TYR A 436 9.70 -10.84 3.13
N CYS A 437 8.74 -11.77 3.13
CA CYS A 437 8.32 -12.53 1.96
C CYS A 437 7.10 -11.85 1.33
N MET A 438 7.21 -11.47 0.07
CA MET A 438 6.18 -10.73 -0.66
C MET A 438 4.94 -11.59 -0.88
N GLN A 439 3.79 -11.10 -0.41
CA GLN A 439 2.51 -11.78 -0.54
C GLN A 439 1.60 -11.02 -1.51
N LEU A 440 1.37 -11.64 -2.68
CA LEU A 440 0.56 -11.10 -3.76
C LEU A 440 -0.92 -10.98 -3.33
N TYR A 441 -1.49 -9.78 -3.44
CA TYR A 441 -2.84 -9.50 -2.91
C TYR A 441 -3.64 -8.50 -3.75
N SER A 442 -3.29 -8.32 -5.02
CA SER A 442 -3.89 -7.35 -5.91
C SER A 442 -5.42 -7.48 -6.04
N GLY A 443 -5.96 -8.69 -6.13
CA GLY A 443 -7.41 -8.93 -6.32
C GLY A 443 -8.29 -8.67 -5.09
N SER A 444 -7.71 -8.53 -3.89
CA SER A 444 -8.47 -8.25 -2.66
C SER A 444 -7.99 -6.99 -1.94
N TYR A 445 -6.89 -7.04 -1.19
CA TYR A 445 -6.39 -5.81 -0.53
C TYR A 445 -5.99 -4.75 -1.55
N GLY A 446 -5.39 -5.14 -2.67
CA GLY A 446 -5.11 -4.22 -3.78
C GLY A 446 -6.37 -3.59 -4.35
N ALA A 447 -7.45 -4.36 -4.50
CA ALA A 447 -8.73 -3.82 -4.95
C ALA A 447 -9.33 -2.81 -3.95
N GLU A 448 -9.24 -3.06 -2.65
CA GLU A 448 -9.66 -2.07 -1.65
C GLU A 448 -8.78 -0.81 -1.70
N LEU A 449 -7.46 -0.97 -1.80
CA LEU A 449 -6.50 0.14 -1.96
C LEU A 449 -6.86 1.02 -3.17
N LEU A 450 -7.02 0.42 -4.35
CA LEU A 450 -7.32 1.16 -5.57
C LEU A 450 -8.72 1.79 -5.53
N ASN A 451 -9.72 1.11 -4.96
CA ASN A 451 -11.04 1.70 -4.72
C ASN A 451 -10.94 2.97 -3.88
N ARG A 452 -10.17 2.96 -2.78
CA ARG A 452 -9.99 4.14 -1.93
C ARG A 452 -9.29 5.29 -2.66
N ILE A 453 -8.25 4.98 -3.45
CA ILE A 453 -7.53 5.98 -4.22
C ILE A 453 -8.43 6.60 -5.30
N VAL A 454 -9.17 5.80 -6.07
CA VAL A 454 -10.05 6.28 -7.15
C VAL A 454 -11.28 7.04 -6.60
N GLU A 455 -11.88 6.58 -5.50
CA GLU A 455 -12.93 7.35 -4.83
C GLU A 455 -12.37 8.70 -4.34
N GLY A 456 -11.16 8.70 -3.76
CA GLY A 456 -10.45 9.91 -3.36
C GLY A 456 -10.19 10.87 -4.53
N SER A 457 -9.67 10.38 -5.65
CA SER A 457 -9.36 11.19 -6.83
C SER A 457 -10.61 11.80 -7.46
N ALA A 458 -11.75 11.13 -7.37
CA ALA A 458 -13.01 11.63 -7.90
C ALA A 458 -13.60 12.78 -7.05
N VAL A 459 -13.36 12.81 -5.74
CA VAL A 459 -13.86 13.87 -4.83
C VAL A 459 -12.90 15.03 -4.64
N LEU A 460 -11.59 14.75 -4.63
CA LEU A 460 -10.54 15.73 -4.39
C LEU A 460 -10.28 16.58 -5.64
N VAL A 461 -10.07 17.89 -5.46
CA VAL A 461 -9.92 18.85 -6.57
C VAL A 461 -8.93 19.96 -6.26
N ASN A 462 -8.31 20.50 -7.32
CA ASN A 462 -7.37 21.62 -7.31
C ASN A 462 -6.33 21.49 -6.19
N GLU A 463 -6.37 22.37 -5.19
CA GLU A 463 -5.47 22.38 -4.01
C GLU A 463 -5.43 21.08 -3.21
N PHE A 464 -6.44 20.22 -3.37
CA PHE A 464 -6.53 18.93 -2.69
C PHE A 464 -6.40 17.76 -3.66
N SER A 465 -6.22 17.98 -4.96
CA SER A 465 -6.04 16.92 -5.94
C SER A 465 -4.84 16.03 -5.61
N LEU A 466 -4.94 14.77 -6.02
CA LEU A 466 -3.77 13.91 -6.12
C LEU A 466 -2.77 14.51 -7.12
N THR A 467 -1.49 14.25 -6.90
CA THR A 467 -0.44 14.79 -7.78
C THR A 467 -0.52 14.15 -9.17
N THR A 468 -0.08 14.87 -10.20
CA THR A 468 -0.03 14.33 -11.57
C THR A 468 0.79 13.06 -11.65
N THR A 469 1.96 13.02 -10.98
CA THR A 469 2.79 11.81 -10.89
C THR A 469 2.04 10.63 -10.27
N ALA A 470 1.30 10.85 -9.18
CA ALA A 470 0.52 9.78 -8.56
C ALA A 470 -0.59 9.25 -9.48
N LEU A 471 -1.26 10.12 -10.24
CA LEU A 471 -2.27 9.71 -11.20
C LEU A 471 -1.68 8.97 -12.40
N SER A 472 -0.51 9.39 -12.90
CA SER A 472 0.20 8.67 -13.96
C SER A 472 0.67 7.28 -13.50
N GLU A 473 1.22 7.15 -12.29
CA GLU A 473 1.57 5.82 -11.77
C GLU A 473 0.34 4.95 -11.53
N LEU A 474 -0.77 5.54 -11.08
CA LEU A 474 -2.03 4.81 -10.91
C LEU A 474 -2.56 4.24 -12.24
N VAL A 475 -2.37 4.95 -13.36
CA VAL A 475 -2.65 4.40 -14.70
C VAL A 475 -1.83 3.14 -14.94
N ASN A 476 -0.52 3.18 -14.67
CA ASN A 476 0.35 2.00 -14.81
C ASN A 476 -0.05 0.86 -13.88
N VAL A 477 -0.45 1.15 -12.63
CA VAL A 477 -0.93 0.11 -11.70
C VAL A 477 -2.18 -0.60 -12.23
N VAL A 478 -3.09 0.12 -12.87
CA VAL A 478 -4.29 -0.45 -13.46
C VAL A 478 -3.97 -1.22 -14.75
N VAL A 479 -3.17 -0.64 -15.64
CA VAL A 479 -2.83 -1.21 -16.96
C VAL A 479 -1.82 -2.35 -16.84
N GLU A 480 -0.64 -2.07 -16.28
CA GLU A 480 0.49 -3.00 -16.19
C GLU A 480 0.41 -3.92 -14.98
N GLY A 481 -0.47 -3.64 -14.01
CA GLY A 481 -0.76 -4.51 -12.88
C GLY A 481 -2.07 -5.28 -13.06
N MET A 482 -3.17 -4.65 -12.64
CA MET A 482 -4.49 -5.29 -12.51
C MET A 482 -5.02 -5.88 -13.82
N GLY A 483 -4.77 -5.24 -14.97
CA GLY A 483 -5.28 -5.68 -16.27
C GLY A 483 -4.78 -7.04 -16.73
N TRP A 484 -3.60 -7.47 -16.25
CA TRP A 484 -3.03 -8.80 -16.51
C TRP A 484 -3.59 -9.89 -15.58
N MET A 485 -4.17 -9.50 -14.45
CA MET A 485 -4.62 -10.42 -13.40
C MET A 485 -6.10 -10.83 -13.57
N GLY A 486 -6.75 -10.38 -14.64
CA GLY A 486 -8.12 -10.75 -14.97
C GLY A 486 -8.32 -11.10 -16.44
N TYR A 487 -9.26 -12.00 -16.70
CA TYR A 487 -9.61 -12.52 -18.03
C TYR A 487 -11.05 -13.04 -18.00
N ALA A 488 -11.81 -12.82 -19.07
CA ALA A 488 -13.20 -13.29 -19.23
C ALA A 488 -14.07 -12.96 -17.99
N SER A 489 -14.04 -11.69 -17.54
CA SER A 489 -14.73 -11.15 -16.35
C SER A 489 -14.26 -11.63 -14.96
N HIS A 490 -13.29 -12.53 -14.89
CA HIS A 490 -12.82 -13.13 -13.63
C HIS A 490 -11.40 -12.68 -13.29
N MET A 491 -11.08 -12.69 -11.99
CA MET A 491 -9.72 -12.47 -11.48
C MET A 491 -9.07 -13.80 -11.12
N ASP A 492 -7.74 -13.87 -11.27
CA ASP A 492 -6.94 -15.01 -10.82
C ASP A 492 -7.05 -15.25 -9.31
N PHE A 493 -7.01 -16.51 -8.87
CA PHE A 493 -7.03 -16.85 -7.45
C PHE A 493 -5.73 -16.49 -6.71
N HIS A 494 -4.57 -16.51 -7.36
CA HIS A 494 -3.30 -16.22 -6.65
C HIS A 494 -3.23 -14.78 -6.14
N VAL A 495 -4.00 -13.86 -6.73
CA VAL A 495 -4.02 -12.45 -6.33
C VAL A 495 -5.03 -12.13 -5.22
N ASN A 496 -5.78 -13.13 -4.75
CA ASN A 496 -6.89 -12.93 -3.80
C ASN A 496 -6.53 -13.30 -2.35
N GLY A 497 -5.35 -13.86 -2.09
CA GLY A 497 -4.95 -14.36 -0.76
C GLY A 497 -6.04 -15.25 -0.14
N ARG A 498 -6.39 -15.03 1.14
CA ARG A 498 -7.42 -15.84 1.82
C ARG A 498 -8.84 -15.64 1.26
N ALA A 499 -9.07 -14.58 0.47
CA ALA A 499 -10.37 -14.30 -0.12
C ALA A 499 -10.77 -15.33 -1.19
N ILE A 500 -9.87 -16.21 -1.64
CA ILE A 500 -10.21 -17.40 -2.44
C ILE A 500 -11.34 -18.23 -1.80
N SER A 501 -11.43 -18.23 -0.47
CA SER A 501 -12.47 -18.91 0.30
C SER A 501 -13.84 -18.20 0.33
N ARG A 502 -13.97 -17.06 -0.38
CA ARG A 502 -15.22 -16.27 -0.50
C ARG A 502 -15.88 -16.42 -1.87
N GLY A 503 -15.27 -17.17 -2.78
CA GLY A 503 -15.67 -17.26 -4.19
C GLY A 503 -14.65 -16.58 -5.10
N ILE A 504 -14.87 -16.71 -6.41
CA ILE A 504 -14.05 -16.04 -7.41
C ILE A 504 -14.36 -14.54 -7.42
N ALA A 505 -13.32 -13.72 -7.52
CA ALA A 505 -13.49 -12.27 -7.63
C ALA A 505 -13.77 -11.90 -9.09
N PHE A 506 -14.74 -11.01 -9.30
CA PHE A 506 -15.04 -10.44 -10.61
C PHE A 506 -14.24 -9.17 -10.85
N ASN A 507 -13.82 -8.94 -12.09
CA ASN A 507 -12.95 -7.83 -12.47
C ASN A 507 -13.71 -6.54 -12.87
N ALA A 508 -15.04 -6.51 -12.78
CA ALA A 508 -15.88 -5.39 -13.21
C ALA A 508 -15.57 -4.04 -12.54
N HIS A 509 -14.93 -4.06 -11.36
CA HIS A 509 -14.48 -2.85 -10.69
C HIS A 509 -13.32 -2.16 -11.42
N ILE A 510 -12.51 -2.91 -12.18
CA ILE A 510 -11.39 -2.39 -12.96
C ILE A 510 -11.88 -1.41 -14.04
N ALA A 511 -13.02 -1.68 -14.69
CA ALA A 511 -13.60 -0.76 -15.66
C ALA A 511 -13.87 0.63 -15.07
N LYS A 512 -14.40 0.67 -13.83
CA LYS A 512 -14.66 1.95 -13.15
C LYS A 512 -13.37 2.73 -12.88
N TRP A 513 -12.30 2.03 -12.54
CA TRP A 513 -10.98 2.66 -12.37
C TRP A 513 -10.45 3.16 -13.72
N ALA A 514 -10.54 2.34 -14.76
CA ALA A 514 -10.10 2.71 -16.09
C ALA A 514 -10.85 3.94 -16.62
N GLU A 515 -12.17 3.98 -16.50
CA GLU A 515 -13.02 5.13 -16.85
C GLU A 515 -12.60 6.40 -16.10
N ALA A 516 -12.30 6.29 -14.80
CA ALA A 516 -11.85 7.42 -13.99
C ALA A 516 -10.46 7.94 -14.39
N LEU A 517 -9.63 7.10 -15.00
CA LEU A 517 -8.24 7.39 -15.37
C LEU A 517 -8.06 7.83 -16.83
N LEU A 518 -9.03 7.56 -17.71
CA LEU A 518 -9.01 8.02 -19.11
C LEU A 518 -8.66 9.52 -19.28
N PRO A 519 -9.16 10.46 -18.45
CA PRO A 519 -8.85 11.89 -18.63
C PRO A 519 -7.38 12.25 -18.40
N VAL A 520 -6.64 11.43 -17.65
CA VAL A 520 -5.25 11.71 -17.25
C VAL A 520 -4.22 10.81 -17.94
N ALA A 521 -4.67 9.77 -18.65
CA ALA A 521 -3.82 8.87 -19.40
C ALA A 521 -3.27 9.50 -20.71
N ASP A 522 -2.05 9.12 -21.07
CA ASP A 522 -1.48 9.36 -22.40
C ASP A 522 -2.17 8.52 -23.48
N THR A 523 -1.77 8.68 -24.75
CA THR A 523 -2.41 7.99 -25.87
C THR A 523 -2.32 6.46 -25.78
N ALA A 524 -1.15 5.91 -25.47
CA ALA A 524 -0.95 4.47 -25.43
C ALA A 524 -1.73 3.85 -24.27
N ASN A 525 -1.72 4.52 -23.11
CA ASN A 525 -2.49 4.09 -21.95
C ASN A 525 -4.00 4.23 -22.16
N LYS A 526 -4.49 5.22 -22.90
CA LYS A 526 -5.92 5.33 -23.24
C LYS A 526 -6.41 4.11 -24.02
N GLU A 527 -5.65 3.68 -25.02
CA GLU A 527 -5.98 2.47 -25.80
C GLU A 527 -6.02 1.23 -24.91
N ALA A 528 -5.05 1.08 -24.00
CA ALA A 528 -5.01 -0.03 -23.04
C ALA A 528 -6.17 0.01 -22.03
N LEU A 529 -6.56 1.21 -21.57
CA LEU A 529 -7.70 1.40 -20.66
C LEU A 529 -9.03 1.11 -21.36
N ASP A 530 -9.22 1.55 -22.61
CA ASP A 530 -10.40 1.23 -23.41
C ASP A 530 -10.52 -0.28 -23.69
N GLU A 531 -9.39 -0.93 -24.00
CA GLU A 531 -9.31 -2.38 -24.10
C GLU A 531 -9.71 -3.04 -22.78
N LEU A 532 -9.21 -2.54 -21.64
CA LEU A 532 -9.50 -3.08 -20.33
C LEU A 532 -10.98 -2.96 -19.96
N ILE A 533 -11.61 -1.80 -20.19
CA ILE A 533 -13.05 -1.57 -19.98
C ILE A 533 -13.86 -2.64 -20.71
N ARG A 534 -13.56 -2.86 -21.99
CA ARG A 534 -14.20 -3.90 -22.81
C ARG A 534 -13.99 -5.30 -22.22
N ARG A 535 -12.75 -5.67 -21.89
CA ARG A 535 -12.40 -7.01 -21.36
C ARG A 535 -13.12 -7.35 -20.06
N THR A 536 -13.40 -6.37 -19.19
CA THR A 536 -14.15 -6.64 -17.95
C THR A 536 -15.57 -7.16 -18.17
N SER A 537 -16.17 -6.88 -19.34
CA SER A 537 -17.48 -7.43 -19.72
C SER A 537 -17.43 -8.88 -20.21
N GLY A 538 -16.23 -9.46 -20.32
CA GLY A 538 -15.98 -10.82 -20.79
C GLY A 538 -15.68 -10.91 -22.29
N ASP A 539 -15.66 -9.78 -23.00
CA ASP A 539 -15.23 -9.74 -24.39
C ASP A 539 -13.70 -9.81 -24.47
N GLU A 540 -13.16 -10.96 -24.87
CA GLU A 540 -11.73 -11.21 -25.11
C GLU A 540 -11.40 -11.33 -26.60
N SER A 541 -12.31 -10.88 -27.49
CA SER A 541 -12.18 -11.09 -28.94
C SER A 541 -11.08 -10.25 -29.62
N LYS A 542 -10.59 -9.19 -28.96
CA LYS A 542 -9.64 -8.21 -29.51
C LYS A 542 -8.67 -7.71 -28.46
N ASN A 543 -7.72 -8.54 -28.07
CA ASN A 543 -6.68 -8.17 -27.12
C ASN A 543 -5.43 -7.71 -27.88
N GLN A 544 -5.12 -6.41 -27.87
CA GLN A 544 -3.94 -5.84 -28.52
C GLN A 544 -2.85 -5.57 -27.50
N HIS A 545 -3.18 -4.90 -26.40
CA HIS A 545 -2.24 -4.60 -25.33
C HIS A 545 -1.93 -5.84 -24.48
N TYR A 546 -2.95 -6.65 -24.15
CA TYR A 546 -2.80 -7.74 -23.20
C TYR A 546 -2.43 -9.10 -23.82
N ARG A 547 -2.35 -9.22 -25.15
CA ARG A 547 -1.99 -10.50 -25.80
C ARG A 547 -0.49 -10.79 -25.65
N GLY A 548 -0.15 -11.95 -25.12
CA GLY A 548 1.21 -12.31 -24.70
C GLY A 548 1.27 -12.59 -23.21
N GLY A 549 2.41 -12.35 -22.56
CA GLY A 549 2.48 -12.57 -21.11
C GLY A 549 3.46 -11.67 -20.37
N ARG A 550 3.21 -11.54 -19.06
CA ARG A 550 3.88 -10.63 -18.14
C ARG A 550 4.28 -11.35 -16.85
N PRO A 551 5.58 -11.46 -16.55
CA PRO A 551 6.07 -11.93 -15.26
C PRO A 551 6.07 -10.77 -14.26
N PHE A 552 5.59 -11.05 -13.06
CA PHE A 552 5.66 -10.20 -11.88
C PHE A 552 6.78 -10.72 -11.00
N TRP A 553 7.99 -10.22 -11.25
CA TRP A 553 9.24 -10.72 -10.67
C TRP A 553 9.35 -10.47 -9.17
N VAL A 554 8.59 -9.52 -8.61
CA VAL A 554 8.52 -9.31 -7.16
C VAL A 554 7.76 -10.45 -6.48
N ASN A 555 6.85 -11.10 -7.21
CA ASN A 555 5.91 -12.08 -6.68
C ASN A 555 6.08 -13.49 -7.25
N ASP A 556 7.07 -13.78 -8.10
CA ASP A 556 7.21 -15.08 -8.77
C ASP A 556 5.90 -15.54 -9.45
N TYR A 557 5.20 -14.60 -10.08
CA TYR A 557 3.87 -14.80 -10.68
C TYR A 557 3.90 -14.50 -12.18
N LEU A 558 3.13 -15.23 -12.98
CA LEU A 558 3.03 -15.05 -14.42
C LEU A 558 1.56 -14.97 -14.83
N ALA A 559 1.23 -13.97 -15.62
CA ALA A 559 -0.01 -13.92 -16.39
C ALA A 559 0.32 -14.05 -17.88
N HIS A 560 -0.38 -14.92 -18.60
CA HIS A 560 -0.27 -15.02 -20.05
C HIS A 560 -1.66 -15.12 -20.67
N ILE A 561 -1.97 -14.27 -21.64
CA ILE A 561 -3.22 -14.22 -22.39
C ILE A 561 -2.90 -14.55 -23.84
N GLY A 562 -3.24 -15.77 -24.24
CA GLY A 562 -3.14 -16.23 -25.62
C GLY A 562 -4.36 -15.81 -26.45
N SER A 563 -4.44 -16.36 -27.65
CA SER A 563 -5.51 -16.06 -28.61
C SER A 563 -6.92 -16.46 -28.15
N GLN A 564 -7.03 -17.57 -27.42
CA GLN A 564 -8.31 -18.14 -26.97
C GLN A 564 -8.24 -18.67 -25.53
N TYR A 565 -7.24 -18.27 -24.75
CA TYR A 565 -7.12 -18.73 -23.38
C TYR A 565 -6.29 -17.74 -22.55
N CYS A 566 -6.36 -17.89 -21.24
CA CYS A 566 -5.44 -17.29 -20.29
C CYS A 566 -4.89 -18.36 -19.35
N VAL A 567 -3.60 -18.24 -19.00
CA VAL A 567 -2.98 -18.99 -17.92
C VAL A 567 -2.38 -18.01 -16.90
N TRP A 568 -2.73 -18.24 -15.64
CA TRP A 568 -2.06 -17.61 -14.50
C TRP A 568 -1.29 -18.67 -13.74
N ALA A 569 0.01 -18.49 -13.59
CA ALA A 569 0.89 -19.45 -12.94
C ALA A 569 1.62 -18.80 -11.76
N LYS A 570 1.75 -19.55 -10.68
CA LYS A 570 2.41 -19.11 -9.46
C LYS A 570 3.56 -20.04 -9.11
N ALA A 571 4.74 -19.47 -9.13
CA ALA A 571 5.93 -20.03 -8.50
C ALA A 571 6.06 -19.41 -7.09
N ILE A 572 6.97 -19.98 -6.30
CA ILE A 572 7.36 -19.41 -5.01
C ILE A 572 8.86 -19.60 -4.79
N SER A 573 9.48 -18.59 -4.18
CA SER A 573 10.86 -18.63 -3.69
C SER A 573 10.89 -18.43 -2.19
N THR A 574 12.08 -18.43 -1.60
CA THR A 574 12.33 -17.93 -0.24
C THR A 574 11.85 -16.49 -0.01
N ARG A 575 11.60 -15.73 -1.10
CA ARG A 575 11.22 -14.31 -1.08
C ARG A 575 9.72 -14.08 -1.19
N THR A 576 8.89 -15.10 -1.46
CA THR A 576 7.47 -14.92 -1.78
C THR A 576 6.59 -15.90 -1.04
N VAL A 577 5.31 -15.56 -0.86
CA VAL A 577 4.32 -16.39 -0.17
C VAL A 577 3.35 -17.05 -1.17
N GLY A 578 3.05 -18.33 -0.96
CA GLY A 578 2.12 -19.10 -1.80
C GLY A 578 0.64 -18.90 -1.50
N GLY A 579 0.28 -18.60 -0.26
CA GLY A 579 -1.09 -18.34 0.18
C GLY A 579 -1.17 -18.17 1.69
N GLU A 580 -2.20 -17.50 2.19
CA GLU A 580 -2.44 -17.33 3.62
C GLU A 580 -3.81 -17.88 4.04
N SER A 581 -3.91 -18.28 5.30
CA SER A 581 -5.17 -18.33 6.04
C SER A 581 -5.23 -17.16 7.02
N GLY A 582 -6.41 -16.82 7.51
CA GLY A 582 -6.55 -15.78 8.55
C GLY A 582 -7.99 -15.58 8.95
N ASN A 583 -8.25 -15.30 10.23
CA ASN A 583 -9.61 -15.09 10.76
C ASN A 583 -10.61 -16.23 10.43
N GLY A 584 -10.14 -17.48 10.34
CA GLY A 584 -10.97 -18.63 9.96
C GLY A 584 -11.27 -18.74 8.46
N GLU A 585 -10.55 -18.01 7.62
CA GLU A 585 -10.64 -18.05 6.15
C GLU A 585 -9.46 -18.82 5.55
N ASN A 586 -9.73 -19.56 4.47
CA ASN A 586 -8.76 -20.35 3.68
C ASN A 586 -7.90 -21.38 4.45
N PRO A 587 -8.46 -22.19 5.37
CA PRO A 587 -7.68 -23.15 6.15
C PRO A 587 -7.09 -24.31 5.32
N LYS A 588 -7.51 -24.48 4.07
CA LYS A 588 -7.04 -25.55 3.16
C LYS A 588 -6.04 -25.07 2.10
N GLY A 589 -5.64 -23.79 2.12
CA GLY A 589 -4.81 -23.16 1.09
C GLY A 589 -3.33 -23.56 1.04
N TYR A 590 -2.92 -24.63 1.72
CA TYR A 590 -1.50 -25.01 1.91
C TYR A 590 -0.74 -25.28 0.60
N TYR A 591 -1.41 -25.82 -0.41
CA TYR A 591 -0.79 -26.15 -1.71
C TYR A 591 -0.94 -25.06 -2.78
N MET A 592 -1.47 -23.88 -2.44
CA MET A 592 -1.57 -22.73 -3.38
C MET A 592 -0.21 -22.22 -3.88
N GLY A 593 0.87 -22.48 -3.14
CA GLY A 593 2.23 -22.18 -3.60
C GLY A 593 2.94 -23.35 -4.26
N ALA A 594 2.28 -24.48 -4.51
CA ALA A 594 2.96 -25.70 -4.95
C ALA A 594 3.13 -25.78 -6.48
N GLY A 595 3.34 -24.64 -7.14
CA GLY A 595 3.45 -24.54 -8.60
C GLY A 595 2.08 -24.60 -9.27
N THR A 596 1.08 -23.99 -8.65
CA THR A 596 -0.26 -23.95 -9.19
C THR A 596 -0.34 -23.08 -10.44
N TYR A 597 -1.25 -23.44 -11.33
CA TYR A 597 -1.74 -22.52 -12.35
C TYR A 597 -3.25 -22.61 -12.47
N PHE A 598 -3.87 -21.67 -13.16
CA PHE A 598 -5.29 -21.73 -13.52
C PHE A 598 -5.44 -21.40 -15.00
N LEU A 599 -6.23 -22.21 -15.72
CA LEU A 599 -6.50 -22.07 -17.15
C LEU A 599 -7.92 -21.60 -17.37
N SER A 600 -8.08 -20.51 -18.12
CA SER A 600 -9.39 -19.93 -18.43
C SER A 600 -9.57 -19.84 -19.94
N HIS A 601 -10.65 -20.41 -20.47
CA HIS A 601 -11.15 -20.21 -21.83
C HIS A 601 -12.31 -19.20 -21.82
N HIS A 602 -13.29 -19.40 -20.93
CA HIS A 602 -14.50 -18.56 -20.82
C HIS A 602 -14.76 -18.00 -19.41
N GLY A 603 -13.89 -18.31 -18.44
CA GLY A 603 -13.91 -17.74 -17.08
C GLY A 603 -14.72 -18.57 -16.07
N LYS A 604 -15.52 -19.53 -16.53
CA LYS A 604 -16.40 -20.32 -15.64
C LYS A 604 -15.75 -21.61 -15.15
N GLU A 605 -14.55 -21.96 -15.58
CA GLU A 605 -13.88 -23.24 -15.30
C GLU A 605 -13.81 -23.53 -13.80
N TYR A 606 -13.65 -22.48 -12.97
CA TYR A 606 -13.48 -22.59 -11.52
C TYR A 606 -14.51 -21.80 -10.69
N GLU A 607 -15.56 -21.27 -11.32
CA GLU A 607 -16.56 -20.43 -10.63
C GLU A 607 -17.34 -21.24 -9.57
N GLY A 608 -17.02 -21.04 -8.29
CA GLY A 608 -17.71 -21.68 -7.16
C GLY A 608 -17.23 -23.10 -6.81
N ILE A 609 -16.12 -23.56 -7.39
CA ILE A 609 -15.58 -24.92 -7.15
C ILE A 609 -14.88 -25.09 -5.78
N GLN A 610 -14.44 -24.01 -5.16
CA GLN A 610 -13.60 -24.00 -3.96
C GLN A 610 -14.10 -24.88 -2.79
N PRO A 611 -15.40 -24.90 -2.43
CA PRO A 611 -15.89 -25.77 -1.35
C PRO A 611 -15.80 -27.26 -1.69
N VAL A 612 -15.82 -27.65 -2.97
CA VAL A 612 -15.81 -29.05 -3.42
C VAL A 612 -14.47 -29.51 -3.98
N TRP A 613 -13.48 -28.61 -4.03
CA TRP A 613 -12.14 -28.92 -4.53
C TRP A 613 -11.46 -29.99 -3.69
N ASP A 614 -10.74 -30.88 -4.36
CA ASP A 614 -9.64 -31.61 -3.72
C ASP A 614 -8.42 -30.71 -3.65
N TRP A 615 -8.20 -30.11 -2.49
CA TRP A 615 -7.12 -29.15 -2.24
C TRP A 615 -5.71 -29.78 -2.30
N GLN A 616 -5.58 -31.11 -2.36
CA GLN A 616 -4.32 -31.80 -2.65
C GLN A 616 -4.08 -32.01 -4.16
N ARG A 617 -5.03 -31.61 -5.01
CA ARG A 617 -4.98 -31.72 -6.48
C ARG A 617 -5.30 -30.40 -7.16
N LEU A 618 -4.81 -29.28 -6.61
CA LEU A 618 -4.94 -28.00 -7.32
C LEU A 618 -4.19 -28.08 -8.66
N PRO A 619 -4.68 -27.46 -9.75
CA PRO A 619 -4.05 -27.57 -11.07
C PRO A 619 -2.58 -27.12 -11.02
N GLY A 620 -1.69 -27.86 -11.68
CA GLY A 620 -0.24 -27.63 -11.71
C GLY A 620 0.55 -28.29 -10.57
N THR A 621 -0.08 -28.62 -9.44
CA THR A 621 0.64 -29.11 -8.25
C THR A 621 1.21 -30.53 -8.42
N THR A 622 2.33 -30.82 -7.75
CA THR A 622 2.89 -32.17 -7.60
C THR A 622 2.90 -32.53 -6.12
N VAL A 623 1.97 -33.38 -5.68
CA VAL A 623 1.62 -33.54 -4.26
C VAL A 623 1.36 -35.00 -3.92
N GLU A 624 1.89 -35.41 -2.76
CA GLU A 624 1.53 -36.67 -2.10
C GLU A 624 0.07 -36.65 -1.62
N GLN A 625 -0.71 -37.65 -2.01
CA GLN A 625 -2.15 -37.74 -1.76
C GLN A 625 -2.44 -38.42 -0.42
N VAL A 626 -2.47 -37.64 0.66
CA VAL A 626 -2.63 -38.14 2.04
C VAL A 626 -4.11 -38.20 2.42
N ALA A 627 -4.58 -39.36 2.88
CA ALA A 627 -5.93 -39.50 3.44
C ALA A 627 -6.08 -38.71 4.75
N ASP A 628 -7.23 -38.07 4.96
CA ASP A 628 -7.53 -37.26 6.16
C ASP A 628 -6.48 -36.20 6.50
N PHE A 629 -5.86 -35.61 5.45
CA PHE A 629 -4.75 -34.67 5.57
C PHE A 629 -5.03 -33.57 6.60
N LYS A 630 -4.09 -33.42 7.54
CA LYS A 630 -4.12 -32.36 8.54
C LYS A 630 -3.45 -31.13 7.97
N TRP A 631 -4.28 -30.16 7.59
CA TRP A 631 -3.83 -28.88 7.03
C TRP A 631 -2.88 -28.16 8.00
N PRO A 632 -1.64 -27.84 7.57
CA PRO A 632 -0.71 -27.06 8.38
C PRO A 632 -1.24 -25.66 8.69
N ASN A 633 -0.74 -25.04 9.75
CA ASN A 633 -1.07 -23.66 10.06
C ASN A 633 -0.40 -22.71 9.04
N THR A 634 -1.21 -21.91 8.37
CA THR A 634 -0.82 -20.92 7.35
C THR A 634 -1.28 -19.51 7.70
N ASP A 635 -1.55 -19.25 9.00
CA ASP A 635 -2.06 -17.96 9.48
C ASP A 635 -1.13 -16.82 9.06
N TRP A 636 -1.68 -15.83 8.35
CA TRP A 636 -0.97 -14.69 7.79
C TRP A 636 0.27 -15.05 6.96
N GLY A 637 0.22 -16.17 6.23
CA GLY A 637 1.28 -16.59 5.32
C GLY A 637 2.49 -17.24 6.00
N VAL A 638 2.42 -17.51 7.30
CA VAL A 638 3.51 -18.16 8.04
C VAL A 638 3.80 -19.56 7.47
N ASN A 639 5.09 -19.86 7.25
CA ASN A 639 5.61 -21.11 6.66
C ASN A 639 5.14 -21.39 5.21
N MET A 640 4.64 -20.37 4.50
CA MET A 640 4.11 -20.51 3.15
C MET A 640 5.07 -20.01 2.06
N TRP A 641 6.31 -19.70 2.42
CA TRP A 641 7.38 -19.39 1.46
C TRP A 641 7.90 -20.64 0.73
N GLY A 642 8.61 -20.40 -0.38
CA GLY A 642 9.29 -21.42 -1.18
C GLY A 642 10.52 -21.98 -0.49
N SER A 643 10.93 -23.18 -0.90
CA SER A 643 12.07 -23.89 -0.31
C SER A 643 13.42 -23.48 -0.89
N HIS A 644 13.45 -22.81 -2.05
CA HIS A 644 14.66 -22.45 -2.78
C HIS A 644 14.58 -21.04 -3.35
N ASP A 645 15.73 -20.46 -3.66
CA ASP A 645 15.82 -19.13 -4.26
C ASP A 645 15.47 -19.16 -5.76
N PHE A 646 15.68 -20.28 -6.45
CA PHE A 646 15.38 -20.42 -7.87
C PHE A 646 13.87 -20.47 -8.08
N ALA A 647 13.26 -19.31 -8.27
CA ALA A 647 11.88 -19.15 -8.74
C ALA A 647 11.73 -17.82 -9.47
N GLY A 648 11.17 -17.83 -10.68
CA GLY A 648 11.07 -16.62 -11.48
C GLY A 648 10.78 -16.92 -12.94
N GLY A 649 10.63 -15.86 -13.73
CA GLY A 649 10.19 -16.00 -15.11
C GLY A 649 10.74 -14.94 -16.05
N VAL A 650 10.57 -15.20 -17.35
CA VAL A 650 10.99 -14.32 -18.43
C VAL A 650 9.88 -14.19 -19.47
N SER A 651 9.79 -13.02 -20.10
CA SER A 651 8.89 -12.75 -21.22
C SER A 651 9.55 -11.90 -22.29
N ASP A 652 9.40 -12.31 -23.55
CA ASP A 652 9.76 -11.50 -24.73
C ASP A 652 8.57 -10.65 -25.26
N GLY A 653 7.44 -10.68 -24.54
CA GLY A 653 6.16 -10.07 -24.90
C GLY A 653 5.19 -11.02 -25.61
N LYS A 654 5.66 -12.13 -26.21
CA LYS A 654 4.83 -13.12 -26.92
C LYS A 654 4.87 -14.50 -26.27
N ARG A 655 6.02 -14.85 -25.69
CA ARG A 655 6.35 -16.14 -25.09
C ARG A 655 6.77 -15.90 -23.66
N THR A 656 6.42 -16.83 -22.80
CA THR A 656 6.75 -16.71 -21.38
C THR A 656 7.20 -18.02 -20.78
N VAL A 657 8.13 -17.93 -19.84
CA VAL A 657 8.60 -19.05 -19.03
C VAL A 657 8.49 -18.65 -17.56
N LEU A 658 7.93 -19.52 -16.72
CA LEU A 658 7.96 -19.40 -15.27
C LEU A 658 8.45 -20.73 -14.70
N SER A 659 9.47 -20.68 -13.85
CA SER A 659 10.14 -21.87 -13.32
C SER A 659 10.45 -21.76 -11.85
N MET A 660 10.51 -22.91 -11.17
CA MET A 660 10.93 -23.01 -9.77
C MET A 660 11.52 -24.37 -9.42
N GLU A 661 12.34 -24.40 -8.37
CA GLU A 661 12.64 -25.61 -7.62
C GLU A 661 11.81 -25.68 -6.34
N LEU A 662 11.04 -26.75 -6.15
CA LEU A 662 10.16 -26.90 -5.00
C LEU A 662 10.41 -28.17 -4.21
N SER A 663 10.54 -27.99 -2.90
CA SER A 663 10.45 -29.02 -1.87
C SER A 663 9.30 -28.69 -0.94
N ARG A 664 8.33 -29.60 -0.85
CA ARG A 664 7.16 -29.46 0.02
C ARG A 664 6.77 -30.81 0.62
N LYS A 665 6.86 -30.92 1.94
CA LYS A 665 6.64 -32.19 2.67
C LYS A 665 7.57 -33.29 2.12
N ASN A 666 7.01 -34.43 1.71
CA ASN A 666 7.75 -35.61 1.29
C ASN A 666 8.10 -35.62 -0.21
N VAL A 667 7.72 -34.58 -0.95
CA VAL A 667 8.12 -34.38 -2.35
C VAL A 667 9.19 -33.30 -2.37
N THR A 668 10.40 -33.64 -2.80
CA THR A 668 11.56 -32.75 -2.78
C THR A 668 12.20 -32.62 -4.16
N HIS A 669 12.95 -31.53 -4.39
CA HIS A 669 13.72 -31.27 -5.62
C HIS A 669 12.90 -31.28 -6.91
N ALA A 670 11.60 -31.00 -6.85
CA ALA A 670 10.77 -30.93 -8.04
C ALA A 670 11.10 -29.63 -8.81
N TYR A 671 11.82 -29.76 -9.92
CA TYR A 671 11.99 -28.70 -10.90
C TYR A 671 10.73 -28.62 -11.73
N LYS A 672 10.09 -27.44 -11.77
CA LYS A 672 8.78 -27.26 -12.40
C LYS A 672 8.83 -26.02 -13.29
N THR A 673 8.36 -26.16 -14.52
CA THR A 673 8.32 -25.08 -15.50
C THR A 673 6.98 -25.02 -16.21
N VAL A 674 6.46 -23.80 -16.37
CA VAL A 674 5.33 -23.47 -17.24
C VAL A 674 5.84 -22.57 -18.35
N MET A 675 5.65 -22.98 -19.60
CA MET A 675 5.92 -22.19 -20.79
C MET A 675 4.59 -21.87 -21.48
N ALA A 676 4.39 -20.65 -21.95
CA ALA A 676 3.16 -20.27 -22.64
C ALA A 676 3.46 -19.48 -23.92
N THR A 677 2.70 -19.81 -24.96
CA THR A 677 2.69 -19.19 -26.29
C THR A 677 1.26 -18.79 -26.65
N ASP A 678 1.06 -18.14 -27.80
CA ASP A 678 -0.26 -17.67 -28.22
C ASP A 678 -1.35 -18.77 -28.31
N ASP A 679 -0.95 -20.03 -28.48
CA ASP A 679 -1.82 -21.18 -28.76
C ASP A 679 -1.65 -22.37 -27.80
N ARG A 680 -0.69 -22.34 -26.87
CA ARG A 680 -0.53 -23.43 -25.89
C ARG A 680 0.16 -23.02 -24.60
N VAL A 681 -0.08 -23.83 -23.59
CA VAL A 681 0.73 -23.93 -22.38
C VAL A 681 1.46 -25.27 -22.38
N THR A 682 2.75 -25.29 -22.10
CA THR A 682 3.57 -26.49 -21.96
C THR A 682 4.12 -26.54 -20.54
N CYS A 683 3.93 -27.67 -19.86
CA CYS A 683 4.37 -27.85 -18.49
C CYS A 683 5.34 -29.03 -18.40
N LEU A 684 6.51 -28.76 -17.81
CA LEU A 684 7.56 -29.74 -17.58
C LEU A 684 7.81 -29.87 -16.08
N GLY A 685 8.17 -31.08 -15.65
CA GLY A 685 8.82 -31.24 -14.36
C GLY A 685 9.71 -32.47 -14.31
N THR A 686 10.80 -32.34 -13.56
CA THR A 686 11.85 -33.36 -13.38
C THR A 686 12.35 -33.31 -11.94
N GLY A 687 13.24 -34.25 -11.57
CA GLY A 687 13.85 -34.29 -10.24
C GLY A 687 12.85 -34.58 -9.10
N ILE A 688 11.63 -35.05 -9.42
CA ILE A 688 10.56 -35.25 -8.44
C ILE A 688 10.93 -36.43 -7.55
N ASP A 689 11.58 -36.14 -6.42
CA ASP A 689 12.01 -37.16 -5.47
C ASP A 689 10.84 -37.57 -4.59
N THR A 690 10.40 -38.82 -4.76
CA THR A 690 9.30 -39.43 -4.01
C THR A 690 9.76 -40.46 -2.98
N ARG A 691 11.07 -40.56 -2.70
CA ARG A 691 11.62 -41.61 -1.79
C ARG A 691 11.06 -41.51 -0.38
N SER A 692 10.75 -40.30 0.09
CA SER A 692 10.16 -40.07 1.41
C SER A 692 8.62 -40.18 1.41
N ALA A 693 7.98 -40.31 0.24
CA ALA A 693 6.53 -40.40 0.13
C ALA A 693 6.02 -41.75 0.65
N VAL A 694 4.98 -41.68 1.47
CA VAL A 694 4.26 -42.82 2.03
C VAL A 694 3.03 -43.16 1.18
N PHE A 695 2.37 -42.14 0.63
CA PHE A 695 1.17 -42.24 -0.22
C PHE A 695 1.49 -41.94 -1.70
N PRO A 696 0.57 -42.23 -2.63
CA PRO A 696 0.77 -41.93 -4.05
C PRO A 696 1.05 -40.44 -4.28
N VAL A 697 2.02 -40.14 -5.13
CA VAL A 697 2.33 -38.77 -5.58
C VAL A 697 1.72 -38.56 -6.95
N VAL A 698 1.04 -37.44 -7.15
CA VAL A 698 0.45 -37.09 -8.44
C VAL A 698 0.84 -35.68 -8.84
N THR A 699 1.01 -35.44 -10.15
CA THR A 699 0.93 -34.10 -10.73
C THR A 699 -0.49 -33.89 -11.23
N CYS A 700 -1.21 -32.91 -10.68
CA CYS A 700 -2.53 -32.54 -11.19
C CYS A 700 -2.37 -31.63 -12.41
N VAL A 701 -2.85 -32.08 -13.57
CA VAL A 701 -2.90 -31.28 -14.81
C VAL A 701 -4.04 -30.29 -14.75
N ASN A 702 -5.24 -30.71 -14.36
CA ASN A 702 -6.34 -29.78 -14.11
C ASN A 702 -7.36 -30.35 -13.13
N GLN A 703 -8.06 -29.46 -12.43
CA GLN A 703 -9.23 -29.77 -11.63
C GLN A 703 -10.24 -28.63 -11.70
N CYS A 704 -11.23 -28.76 -12.57
CA CYS A 704 -12.22 -27.73 -12.89
C CYS A 704 -13.65 -28.30 -12.89
N ILE A 705 -14.65 -27.45 -13.09
CA ILE A 705 -16.05 -27.87 -13.19
C ILE A 705 -16.20 -28.70 -14.48
N ALA A 706 -16.74 -29.91 -14.37
CA ALA A 706 -17.00 -30.74 -15.54
C ALA A 706 -18.18 -30.16 -16.34
N ARG A 707 -17.89 -29.60 -17.52
CA ARG A 707 -18.87 -29.18 -18.52
C ARG A 707 -18.66 -29.97 -19.82
N GLY A 708 -19.74 -30.54 -20.35
CA GLY A 708 -19.70 -31.33 -21.57
C GLY A 708 -18.99 -32.69 -21.43
N PRO A 709 -18.88 -33.45 -22.54
CA PRO A 709 -18.27 -34.78 -22.53
C PRO A 709 -16.76 -34.70 -22.34
N VAL A 710 -16.21 -35.59 -21.53
CA VAL A 710 -14.76 -35.81 -21.46
C VAL A 710 -14.40 -36.90 -22.45
N ARG A 711 -13.55 -36.56 -23.42
CA ARG A 711 -13.11 -37.48 -24.47
C ARG A 711 -11.62 -37.73 -24.31
N TYR A 712 -11.15 -38.93 -24.60
CA TYR A 712 -9.72 -39.24 -24.52
C TYR A 712 -9.29 -40.11 -25.70
N LEU A 713 -8.07 -39.89 -26.15
CA LEU A 713 -7.45 -40.59 -27.25
C LEU A 713 -6.32 -41.47 -26.72
N THR A 714 -6.35 -42.74 -27.07
CA THR A 714 -5.27 -43.68 -26.72
C THR A 714 -4.11 -43.56 -27.71
N ILE A 715 -2.96 -44.12 -27.35
CA ILE A 715 -1.78 -44.18 -28.23
C ILE A 715 -2.05 -44.90 -29.56
N ASP A 716 -3.03 -45.81 -29.61
CA ASP A 716 -3.42 -46.56 -30.81
C ASP A 716 -4.46 -45.79 -31.66
N ASP A 717 -4.59 -44.48 -31.43
CA ASP A 717 -5.53 -43.57 -32.11
C ASP A 717 -7.01 -43.93 -31.95
N HIS A 718 -7.38 -44.66 -30.88
CA HIS A 718 -8.79 -44.92 -30.54
C HIS A 718 -9.31 -43.85 -29.57
N GLU A 719 -10.36 -43.15 -30.01
CA GLU A 719 -11.09 -42.17 -29.21
C GLU A 719 -12.15 -42.86 -28.34
N HIS A 720 -12.26 -42.41 -27.10
CA HIS A 720 -13.20 -42.89 -26.11
C HIS A 720 -13.85 -41.71 -25.39
N THR A 721 -14.98 -41.96 -24.71
CA THR A 721 -15.68 -40.95 -23.91
C THR A 721 -15.88 -41.46 -22.49
N LEU A 722 -15.61 -40.61 -21.50
CA LEU A 722 -15.86 -40.85 -20.09
C LEU A 722 -16.93 -39.88 -19.59
N GLU A 723 -18.17 -40.34 -19.49
CA GLU A 723 -19.29 -39.53 -19.01
C GLU A 723 -19.23 -39.29 -17.49
N GLN A 724 -18.94 -40.34 -16.72
CA GLN A 724 -18.82 -40.29 -15.27
C GLN A 724 -17.92 -41.42 -14.77
N GLY A 725 -17.21 -41.19 -13.67
CA GLY A 725 -16.42 -42.21 -12.98
C GLY A 725 -14.95 -41.85 -12.89
N SER A 726 -14.10 -42.87 -12.89
CA SER A 726 -12.64 -42.72 -12.86
C SER A 726 -12.02 -43.78 -13.74
N LEU A 727 -11.02 -43.39 -14.51
CA LEU A 727 -10.20 -44.26 -15.35
C LEU A 727 -8.74 -43.96 -15.07
N THR A 728 -7.95 -45.00 -14.82
CA THR A 728 -6.49 -44.91 -14.78
C THR A 728 -5.90 -45.81 -15.86
N ALA A 729 -5.05 -45.26 -16.72
CA ALA A 729 -4.39 -46.00 -17.78
C ALA A 729 -3.05 -45.35 -18.16
N ASP A 730 -2.13 -46.16 -18.67
CA ASP A 730 -0.77 -45.77 -19.12
C ASP A 730 -0.68 -45.59 -20.65
N ASN A 731 -1.81 -45.68 -21.35
CA ASN A 731 -1.88 -45.60 -22.82
C ASN A 731 -2.73 -44.41 -23.30
N ILE A 732 -3.06 -43.46 -22.43
CA ILE A 732 -3.79 -42.24 -22.78
C ILE A 732 -2.80 -41.22 -23.36
N ARG A 733 -3.03 -40.80 -24.60
CA ARG A 733 -2.22 -39.80 -25.32
C ARG A 733 -2.74 -38.39 -25.13
N ALA A 734 -4.06 -38.21 -25.21
CA ALA A 734 -4.68 -36.90 -25.11
C ALA A 734 -6.05 -36.98 -24.46
N VAL A 735 -6.47 -35.89 -23.82
CA VAL A 735 -7.79 -35.72 -23.21
C VAL A 735 -8.37 -34.40 -23.69
N TYR A 736 -9.66 -34.38 -24.02
CA TYR A 736 -10.42 -33.18 -24.35
C TYR A 736 -11.45 -32.94 -23.25
N HIS A 737 -11.51 -31.70 -22.77
CA HIS A 737 -12.54 -31.23 -21.85
C HIS A 737 -12.71 -29.70 -21.94
N ASP A 738 -13.95 -29.24 -21.99
CA ASP A 738 -14.37 -27.82 -21.91
C ASP A 738 -13.56 -26.86 -22.80
N GLY A 739 -13.32 -27.24 -24.05
CA GLY A 739 -12.60 -26.41 -25.04
C GLY A 739 -11.07 -26.55 -25.02
N PHE A 740 -10.52 -27.41 -24.17
CA PHE A 740 -9.09 -27.70 -24.10
C PHE A 740 -8.75 -29.13 -24.52
N VAL A 741 -7.62 -29.30 -25.22
CA VAL A 741 -6.95 -30.58 -25.43
C VAL A 741 -5.67 -30.61 -24.59
N TYR A 742 -5.59 -31.60 -23.70
CA TYR A 742 -4.45 -31.94 -22.86
C TYR A 742 -3.66 -33.07 -23.52
N THR A 743 -2.50 -32.78 -24.10
CA THR A 743 -1.61 -33.78 -24.71
C THR A 743 -0.57 -34.23 -23.68
N LEU A 744 -0.44 -35.55 -23.50
CA LEU A 744 0.33 -36.16 -22.41
C LEU A 744 1.50 -36.97 -22.97
N GLY A 745 2.69 -36.80 -22.37
CA GLY A 745 3.87 -37.64 -22.64
C GLY A 745 4.56 -37.41 -24.00
N PHE A 746 5.57 -38.25 -24.27
CA PHE A 746 6.37 -38.25 -25.50
C PHE A 746 6.45 -39.66 -26.08
N PHE A 747 7.03 -39.83 -27.26
CA PHE A 747 7.16 -41.15 -27.91
C PHE A 747 7.85 -42.22 -27.02
N TRP A 748 8.76 -41.81 -26.14
CA TRP A 748 9.58 -42.70 -25.28
C TRP A 748 9.12 -42.80 -23.81
N SER A 749 8.13 -42.00 -23.38
CA SER A 749 7.60 -42.05 -22.01
C SER A 749 6.08 -41.92 -22.00
N ARG A 750 5.44 -42.90 -21.36
CA ARG A 750 3.99 -43.05 -21.29
C ARG A 750 3.57 -42.98 -19.82
N PRO A 751 3.18 -41.79 -19.32
CA PRO A 751 2.79 -41.67 -17.93
C PRO A 751 1.52 -42.46 -17.64
N SER A 752 1.43 -43.03 -16.44
CA SER A 752 0.14 -43.48 -15.90
C SER A 752 -0.72 -42.25 -15.60
N VAL A 753 -1.91 -42.18 -16.20
CA VAL A 753 -2.80 -41.03 -16.15
C VAL A 753 -4.13 -41.44 -15.53
N THR A 754 -4.65 -40.60 -14.64
CA THR A 754 -5.97 -40.75 -14.04
C THR A 754 -6.90 -39.63 -14.52
N ILE A 755 -8.01 -39.99 -15.14
CA ILE A 755 -9.13 -39.11 -15.49
C ILE A 755 -10.28 -39.38 -14.51
N GLU A 756 -10.81 -38.35 -13.85
CA GLU A 756 -12.01 -38.46 -13.02
C GLU A 756 -13.07 -37.44 -13.42
N VAL A 757 -14.32 -37.90 -13.50
CA VAL A 757 -15.51 -37.05 -13.64
C VAL A 757 -16.50 -37.47 -12.56
N LYS A 758 -16.56 -36.72 -11.46
CA LYS A 758 -17.34 -37.09 -10.27
C LYS A 758 -18.07 -35.88 -9.70
N ASN A 759 -19.28 -36.12 -9.17
CA ASN A 759 -19.93 -35.14 -8.30
C ASN A 759 -19.19 -35.12 -6.97
N ARG A 760 -18.71 -33.94 -6.58
CA ARG A 760 -18.06 -33.69 -5.29
C ARG A 760 -18.92 -32.73 -4.48
N SER A 761 -18.90 -32.91 -3.16
CA SER A 761 -19.71 -32.13 -2.23
C SER A 761 -18.85 -31.54 -1.12
N GLY A 762 -19.25 -30.38 -0.61
CA GLY A 762 -18.59 -29.65 0.48
C GLY A 762 -19.35 -28.37 0.80
N ALA A 763 -18.97 -27.66 1.87
CA ALA A 763 -19.60 -26.42 2.27
C ALA A 763 -18.61 -25.24 2.27
N TRP A 764 -19.11 -24.02 2.06
CA TRP A 764 -18.28 -22.82 2.20
C TRP A 764 -17.76 -22.67 3.63
N SER A 765 -18.53 -23.11 4.63
CA SER A 765 -18.10 -23.18 6.03
C SER A 765 -16.84 -24.03 6.26
N ASP A 766 -16.54 -25.00 5.39
CA ASP A 766 -15.36 -25.85 5.50
C ASP A 766 -14.06 -25.12 5.16
N ILE A 767 -14.16 -23.99 4.47
CA ILE A 767 -13.03 -23.17 4.02
C ILE A 767 -13.14 -21.70 4.47
N ASN A 768 -14.25 -21.30 5.08
CA ASN A 768 -14.46 -19.97 5.64
C ASN A 768 -15.48 -20.04 6.77
N ILE A 769 -15.10 -19.73 8.01
CA ILE A 769 -16.01 -19.82 9.18
C ILE A 769 -17.29 -18.97 9.06
N ASN A 770 -17.26 -17.92 8.24
CA ASN A 770 -18.42 -17.07 7.97
C ASN A 770 -19.19 -17.47 6.68
N GLY A 771 -18.74 -18.52 6.00
CA GLY A 771 -19.39 -19.07 4.81
C GLY A 771 -20.65 -19.87 5.14
N SER A 772 -21.50 -20.07 4.14
CA SER A 772 -22.72 -20.88 4.31
C SER A 772 -22.37 -22.33 4.71
N PRO A 773 -23.06 -22.91 5.72
CA PRO A 773 -22.93 -24.32 6.07
C PRO A 773 -23.68 -25.26 5.11
N ASP A 774 -24.47 -24.72 4.17
CA ASP A 774 -25.21 -25.53 3.20
C ASP A 774 -24.26 -26.29 2.28
N THR A 775 -24.54 -27.57 2.07
CA THR A 775 -23.75 -28.41 1.18
C THR A 775 -23.97 -28.02 -0.28
N VAL A 776 -22.87 -27.70 -0.97
CA VAL A 776 -22.80 -27.51 -2.42
C VAL A 776 -22.34 -28.81 -3.05
N THR A 777 -22.90 -29.18 -4.20
CA THR A 777 -22.46 -30.34 -5.00
C THR A 777 -22.26 -29.91 -6.45
N LEU A 778 -21.09 -30.18 -7.02
CA LEU A 778 -20.76 -29.85 -8.41
C LEU A 778 -20.11 -31.05 -9.10
N PRO A 779 -20.32 -31.22 -10.42
CA PRO A 779 -19.56 -32.17 -11.22
C PRO A 779 -18.14 -31.61 -11.42
N VAL A 780 -17.12 -32.40 -11.07
CA VAL A 780 -15.71 -32.01 -11.12
C VAL A 780 -14.96 -32.94 -12.07
N PHE A 781 -14.24 -32.34 -13.03
CA PHE A 781 -13.24 -33.00 -13.86
C PHE A 781 -11.89 -32.90 -13.17
N SER A 782 -11.14 -33.99 -13.10
CA SER A 782 -9.76 -34.02 -12.62
C SER A 782 -8.90 -34.88 -13.53
N LEU A 783 -7.75 -34.34 -13.95
CA LEU A 783 -6.75 -35.03 -14.75
C LEU A 783 -5.42 -35.02 -14.01
N CYS A 784 -4.85 -36.19 -13.75
CA CYS A 784 -3.62 -36.34 -12.98
C CYS A 784 -2.64 -37.31 -13.65
N ILE A 785 -1.35 -37.00 -13.55
CA ILE A 785 -0.23 -37.91 -13.88
C ILE A 785 0.24 -38.55 -12.57
N ASN A 786 0.32 -39.87 -12.54
CA ASN A 786 0.75 -40.64 -11.38
C ASN A 786 2.27 -40.85 -11.42
N HIS A 787 2.95 -40.65 -10.29
CA HIS A 787 4.39 -40.88 -10.14
C HIS A 787 4.65 -42.18 -9.38
N GLU A 788 5.61 -42.96 -9.87
CA GLU A 788 6.06 -44.17 -9.18
C GLU A 788 6.82 -43.82 -7.90
N LYS A 789 6.70 -44.69 -6.90
CA LYS A 789 7.33 -44.50 -5.60
C LYS A 789 8.82 -44.86 -5.67
N GLY A 790 9.67 -43.97 -5.17
CA GLY A 790 11.10 -44.24 -4.99
C GLY A 790 11.96 -43.86 -6.20
N GLU A 791 11.39 -43.18 -7.19
CA GLU A 791 12.07 -42.71 -8.39
C GLU A 791 12.31 -41.19 -8.38
N ASN A 792 13.18 -40.72 -9.28
CA ASN A 792 13.24 -39.33 -9.70
C ASN A 792 12.21 -39.13 -10.82
N GLY A 793 10.96 -38.86 -10.43
CA GLY A 793 9.85 -38.74 -11.36
C GLY A 793 9.97 -37.53 -12.30
N PHE A 794 9.25 -37.60 -13.41
CA PHE A 794 9.14 -36.50 -14.36
C PHE A 794 7.73 -36.46 -14.96
N TYR A 795 7.35 -35.31 -15.52
CA TYR A 795 6.14 -35.17 -16.32
C TYR A 795 6.35 -34.20 -17.47
N HIS A 796 5.56 -34.39 -18.52
CA HIS A 796 5.40 -33.43 -19.60
C HIS A 796 4.00 -33.49 -20.17
N TYR A 797 3.39 -32.32 -20.33
CA TYR A 797 2.13 -32.17 -21.04
C TYR A 797 2.00 -30.79 -21.65
N SER A 798 1.15 -30.66 -22.66
CA SER A 798 0.71 -29.37 -23.17
C SER A 798 -0.80 -29.25 -23.14
N VAL A 799 -1.29 -28.03 -23.04
CA VAL A 799 -2.72 -27.69 -23.10
C VAL A 799 -2.92 -26.64 -24.17
N SER A 800 -3.85 -26.90 -25.09
CA SER A 800 -4.21 -25.97 -26.18
C SER A 800 -5.73 -25.79 -26.24
N PRO A 801 -6.23 -24.57 -26.50
CA PRO A 801 -7.64 -24.35 -26.81
C PRO A 801 -7.94 -24.99 -28.17
N SER A 802 -8.68 -26.10 -28.16
CA SER A 802 -8.98 -26.91 -29.34
C SER A 802 -10.12 -27.89 -29.04
N GLU A 803 -10.84 -28.28 -30.08
CA GLU A 803 -11.78 -29.41 -30.05
C GLU A 803 -11.23 -30.68 -30.70
N ASP A 804 -10.10 -30.56 -31.41
CA ASP A 804 -9.50 -31.64 -32.19
C ASP A 804 -8.49 -32.44 -31.34
N LEU A 805 -8.92 -33.63 -30.90
CA LEU A 805 -8.09 -34.63 -30.23
C LEU A 805 -7.05 -35.28 -31.16
N SER A 806 -7.29 -35.26 -32.46
CA SER A 806 -6.47 -35.95 -33.47
C SER A 806 -5.26 -35.13 -33.93
N GLY A 807 -5.15 -33.88 -33.46
CA GLY A 807 -4.06 -32.96 -33.77
C GLY A 807 -2.69 -33.64 -33.66
N LYS A 808 -2.02 -33.80 -34.81
CA LYS A 808 -0.82 -34.63 -35.04
C LYS A 808 0.48 -34.09 -34.43
N ALA A 809 0.42 -33.21 -33.44
CA ALA A 809 1.62 -32.83 -32.72
C ALA A 809 1.92 -33.89 -31.65
N LEU A 810 2.66 -34.95 -32.03
CA LEU A 810 3.68 -35.43 -31.09
C LEU A 810 4.39 -34.19 -30.57
N LEU A 811 4.53 -34.05 -29.25
CA LEU A 811 5.27 -32.94 -28.67
C LEU A 811 6.67 -32.95 -29.28
N ALA A 812 6.90 -32.09 -30.28
CA ALA A 812 8.11 -32.05 -31.09
C ALA A 812 9.30 -31.43 -30.33
N THR A 813 9.18 -31.31 -29.00
CA THR A 813 10.27 -31.00 -28.08
C THR A 813 11.02 -32.28 -27.71
N ALA A 814 11.59 -32.94 -28.73
CA ALA A 814 12.87 -33.62 -28.56
C ALA A 814 13.90 -32.49 -28.30
N SER A 815 14.71 -32.51 -27.23
CA SER A 815 16.02 -33.19 -27.28
C SER A 815 16.67 -33.51 -25.91
N VAL A 816 15.96 -33.45 -24.76
CA VAL A 816 16.66 -33.48 -23.45
C VAL A 816 16.30 -34.66 -22.52
N LEU A 817 15.27 -35.45 -22.82
CA LEU A 817 14.95 -36.63 -21.99
C LEU A 817 15.80 -37.88 -22.31
N GLU A 818 16.71 -37.83 -23.29
CA GLU A 818 17.52 -38.99 -23.71
C GLU A 818 18.91 -39.08 -23.03
N ALA A 819 19.29 -38.18 -22.11
CA ALA A 819 20.68 -38.10 -21.64
C ALA A 819 20.91 -37.84 -20.14
N GLY A 820 19.98 -38.18 -19.23
CA GLY A 820 20.22 -37.98 -17.79
C GLY A 820 20.46 -36.51 -17.40
N ILE A 821 19.91 -35.59 -18.19
CA ILE A 821 19.92 -34.13 -17.97
C ILE A 821 18.66 -33.82 -17.14
N ALA A 822 18.75 -33.95 -15.82
CA ALA A 822 17.60 -33.74 -14.93
C ALA A 822 17.24 -32.25 -14.77
N ASP A 823 18.12 -31.33 -15.17
CA ASP A 823 18.12 -29.95 -14.65
C ASP A 823 17.98 -28.88 -15.75
N VAL A 824 17.51 -29.25 -16.95
CA VAL A 824 17.21 -28.28 -18.03
C VAL A 824 15.88 -28.61 -18.70
N HIS A 825 14.97 -27.63 -18.76
CA HIS A 825 13.70 -27.72 -19.49
C HIS A 825 13.74 -26.87 -20.75
N ILE A 826 13.39 -27.47 -21.90
CA ILE A 826 13.41 -26.80 -23.20
C ILE A 826 12.05 -26.93 -23.89
N GLY A 827 11.54 -25.81 -24.39
CA GLY A 827 10.37 -25.73 -25.27
C GLY A 827 10.68 -24.92 -26.52
N ALA A 828 9.95 -25.13 -27.60
CA ALA A 828 10.09 -24.35 -28.83
C ALA A 828 8.74 -24.18 -29.53
N ASP A 829 8.56 -23.08 -30.25
CA ASP A 829 7.36 -22.78 -31.05
C ASP A 829 7.65 -22.66 -32.56
N GLY A 830 8.87 -23.00 -32.97
CA GLY A 830 9.36 -22.90 -34.35
C GLY A 830 10.09 -21.60 -34.67
N GLU A 831 9.91 -20.55 -33.87
CA GLU A 831 10.58 -19.25 -34.03
C GLU A 831 11.60 -18.99 -32.91
N ALA A 832 11.31 -19.44 -31.69
CA ALA A 832 12.19 -19.29 -30.55
C ALA A 832 12.30 -20.57 -29.72
N VAL A 833 13.39 -20.65 -28.97
CA VAL A 833 13.61 -21.65 -27.93
C VAL A 833 13.44 -21.01 -26.56
N MET A 834 12.65 -21.64 -25.72
CA MET A 834 12.38 -21.28 -24.33
C MET A 834 13.11 -22.26 -23.42
N VAL A 835 13.90 -21.77 -22.48
CA VAL A 835 14.77 -22.60 -21.65
C VAL A 835 14.66 -22.22 -20.18
N SER A 836 14.62 -23.23 -19.32
CA SER A 836 14.92 -23.12 -17.89
C SER A 836 16.10 -24.00 -17.56
N CYS A 837 17.17 -23.39 -17.08
CA CYS A 837 18.42 -24.04 -16.70
C CYS A 837 18.54 -23.98 -15.18
N PHE A 838 18.32 -25.10 -14.50
CA PHE A 838 18.45 -25.24 -13.04
C PHE A 838 19.90 -25.57 -12.65
N ASP A 839 20.61 -26.34 -13.49
CA ASP A 839 22.05 -26.62 -13.38
C ASP A 839 22.74 -26.50 -14.74
N VAL A 840 23.95 -25.94 -14.74
CA VAL A 840 24.80 -25.70 -15.92
C VAL A 840 25.69 -26.88 -16.27
N GLU A 841 25.84 -27.90 -15.41
CA GLU A 841 26.65 -29.09 -15.74
C GLU A 841 26.17 -29.80 -17.01
N SER A 842 24.86 -29.90 -17.17
CA SER A 842 24.23 -30.50 -18.34
C SER A 842 24.46 -29.66 -19.61
N THR A 843 24.36 -28.34 -19.47
CA THR A 843 24.68 -27.38 -20.52
C THR A 843 26.14 -27.50 -20.97
N ARG A 844 27.08 -27.69 -20.04
CA ARG A 844 28.51 -27.90 -20.34
C ARG A 844 28.79 -29.17 -21.15
N ARG A 845 28.03 -30.25 -20.94
CA ARG A 845 28.14 -31.46 -21.77
C ARG A 845 27.72 -31.17 -23.21
N GLY A 846 26.63 -30.42 -23.40
CA GLY A 846 26.17 -29.97 -24.73
C GLY A 846 27.20 -29.08 -25.47
N VAL A 847 27.93 -28.21 -24.74
CA VAL A 847 29.03 -27.39 -25.29
C VAL A 847 30.16 -28.24 -25.88
N GLN A 848 30.46 -29.41 -25.31
CA GLN A 848 31.54 -30.28 -25.80
C GLN A 848 31.17 -31.02 -27.10
N GLU A 849 29.88 -31.13 -27.41
CA GLU A 849 29.37 -31.88 -28.56
C GLU A 849 28.96 -30.97 -29.74
N ALA A 850 28.86 -29.65 -29.54
CA ALA A 850 28.37 -28.70 -30.53
C ALA A 850 29.28 -27.46 -30.67
N SER A 851 29.59 -27.05 -31.92
CA SER A 851 30.51 -25.94 -32.21
C SER A 851 29.89 -24.54 -32.10
N HIS A 852 28.55 -24.43 -32.14
CA HIS A 852 27.80 -23.18 -32.01
C HIS A 852 26.52 -23.45 -31.21
N GLY A 853 26.12 -22.51 -30.33
CA GLY A 853 24.90 -22.62 -29.53
C GLY A 853 24.87 -21.60 -28.41
N LEU A 854 23.75 -21.45 -27.71
CA LEU A 854 23.61 -20.51 -26.61
C LEU A 854 23.57 -21.27 -25.28
N TYR A 855 24.71 -21.26 -24.57
CA TYR A 855 24.92 -22.09 -23.38
C TYR A 855 25.10 -21.22 -22.13
N PRO A 856 24.15 -21.19 -21.19
CA PRO A 856 24.31 -20.43 -19.96
C PRO A 856 25.44 -20.95 -19.07
N GLU A 857 26.21 -20.03 -18.47
CA GLU A 857 27.25 -20.34 -17.47
C GLU A 857 26.72 -20.25 -16.02
N GLN A 858 25.50 -19.77 -15.83
CA GLN A 858 24.78 -19.73 -14.56
C GLN A 858 23.34 -20.25 -14.72
N PRO A 859 22.72 -20.82 -13.67
CA PRO A 859 21.30 -21.14 -13.70
C PRO A 859 20.46 -19.90 -14.06
N CYS A 860 19.53 -20.05 -15.00
CA CYS A 860 18.74 -18.94 -15.51
C CYS A 860 17.48 -19.42 -16.26
N VAL A 861 16.63 -18.47 -16.64
CA VAL A 861 15.57 -18.67 -17.62
C VAL A 861 15.80 -17.73 -18.80
N TYR A 862 15.59 -18.22 -20.02
CA TYR A 862 15.76 -17.40 -21.21
C TYR A 862 14.89 -17.84 -22.39
N ILE A 863 14.68 -16.90 -23.31
CA ILE A 863 14.03 -17.07 -24.59
C ILE A 863 15.03 -16.58 -25.65
N ALA A 864 15.35 -17.44 -26.62
CA ALA A 864 16.25 -17.11 -27.71
C ALA A 864 15.49 -17.24 -29.03
N GLU A 865 15.27 -16.11 -29.70
CA GLU A 865 14.66 -16.02 -31.03
C GLU A 865 15.77 -15.84 -32.07
N LEU A 866 15.81 -16.71 -33.08
CA LEU A 866 16.80 -16.66 -34.15
C LEU A 866 16.20 -15.90 -35.35
N GLN A 867 16.85 -14.81 -35.75
CA GLN A 867 16.51 -13.98 -36.91
C GLN A 867 17.73 -13.92 -37.85
N ASP A 868 17.78 -14.83 -38.82
CA ASP A 868 18.92 -15.00 -39.74
C ASP A 868 20.25 -15.23 -38.96
N THR A 869 21.14 -14.22 -38.94
CA THR A 869 22.42 -14.24 -38.20
C THR A 869 22.37 -13.53 -36.85
N GLN A 870 21.23 -12.90 -36.52
CA GLN A 870 20.99 -12.19 -35.27
C GLN A 870 20.19 -13.08 -34.30
N VAL A 871 20.60 -13.09 -33.04
CA VAL A 871 19.83 -13.70 -31.94
C VAL A 871 19.30 -12.58 -31.07
N LYS A 872 17.98 -12.61 -30.83
CA LYS A 872 17.32 -11.83 -29.79
C LYS A 872 17.20 -12.71 -28.55
N LEU A 873 17.97 -12.39 -27.52
CA LEU A 873 17.99 -13.10 -26.25
C LEU A 873 17.26 -12.28 -25.20
N THR A 874 16.19 -12.82 -24.65
CA THR A 874 15.54 -12.31 -23.44
C THR A 874 15.84 -13.26 -22.29
N CYS A 875 16.43 -12.78 -21.20
CA CYS A 875 16.82 -13.61 -20.06
C CYS A 875 16.50 -12.95 -18.71
N ALA A 876 16.41 -13.77 -17.67
CA ALA A 876 16.29 -13.33 -16.28
C ALA A 876 17.02 -14.29 -15.34
N ASP A 877 17.38 -13.80 -14.15
CA ASP A 877 17.88 -14.60 -13.03
C ASP A 877 16.75 -14.87 -12.03
N PRO A 878 16.22 -16.12 -11.95
CA PRO A 878 15.21 -16.51 -10.98
C PRO A 878 15.67 -16.41 -9.51
N THR A 879 16.97 -16.48 -9.25
CA THR A 879 17.49 -16.38 -7.87
C THR A 879 17.47 -14.94 -7.36
N GLN A 880 17.47 -13.96 -8.27
CA GLN A 880 17.56 -12.53 -7.98
C GLN A 880 18.85 -12.14 -7.24
N THR A 881 19.93 -12.91 -7.40
CA THR A 881 21.19 -12.68 -6.69
C THR A 881 22.31 -12.19 -7.61
N LEU A 882 22.22 -12.45 -8.90
CA LEU A 882 23.29 -12.20 -9.85
C LEU A 882 23.32 -10.75 -10.33
N GLU A 883 24.51 -10.26 -10.64
CA GLU A 883 24.71 -8.97 -11.33
C GLU A 883 24.71 -9.11 -12.85
N ASN A 884 25.17 -10.26 -13.36
CA ASN A 884 25.27 -10.55 -14.78
C ASN A 884 24.95 -12.03 -15.06
N LEU A 885 24.40 -12.31 -16.24
CA LEU A 885 24.39 -13.64 -16.85
C LEU A 885 25.43 -13.72 -17.95
N SER A 886 26.03 -14.89 -18.12
CA SER A 886 26.99 -15.17 -19.18
C SER A 886 26.55 -16.36 -20.00
N PHE A 887 26.69 -16.24 -21.32
CA PHE A 887 26.36 -17.29 -22.27
C PHE A 887 27.55 -17.55 -23.19
N VAL A 888 27.95 -18.80 -23.31
CA VAL A 888 28.88 -19.23 -24.36
C VAL A 888 28.10 -19.33 -25.65
N VAL A 889 28.49 -18.56 -26.66
CA VAL A 889 27.87 -18.54 -28.00
C VAL A 889 28.62 -19.48 -28.96
N LYS A 890 29.93 -19.61 -28.75
CA LYS A 890 30.83 -20.43 -29.56
C LYS A 890 31.91 -21.02 -28.68
N ALA A 891 32.23 -22.29 -28.88
CA ALA A 891 33.31 -23.00 -28.20
C ALA A 891 34.20 -23.74 -29.20
N ASP A 892 35.44 -24.05 -28.80
CA ASP A 892 36.31 -24.95 -29.55
C ASP A 892 35.93 -26.43 -29.36
N GLU A 893 36.61 -27.33 -30.06
CA GLU A 893 36.39 -28.79 -29.96
C GLU A 893 36.67 -29.37 -28.57
N GLN A 894 37.36 -28.63 -27.69
CA GLN A 894 37.59 -29.01 -26.30
C GLN A 894 36.56 -28.39 -25.34
N GLY A 895 35.58 -27.64 -25.85
CA GLY A 895 34.56 -26.94 -25.06
C GLY A 895 35.04 -25.63 -24.43
N THR A 896 36.19 -25.09 -24.83
CA THR A 896 36.68 -23.79 -24.36
C THR A 896 35.87 -22.67 -25.00
N PRO A 897 35.28 -21.75 -24.21
CA PRO A 897 34.51 -20.63 -24.77
C PRO A 897 35.37 -19.71 -25.64
N LEU A 898 35.02 -19.59 -26.92
CA LEU A 898 35.63 -18.67 -27.89
C LEU A 898 34.91 -17.32 -27.94
N VAL A 899 33.58 -17.34 -27.85
CA VAL A 899 32.73 -16.15 -27.82
C VAL A 899 31.81 -16.23 -26.62
N ARG A 900 31.82 -15.17 -25.79
CA ARG A 900 30.95 -15.03 -24.61
C ARG A 900 30.11 -13.78 -24.73
N LEU A 901 28.81 -13.95 -24.48
CA LEU A 901 27.88 -12.86 -24.27
C LEU A 901 27.70 -12.65 -22.77
N VAL A 902 27.82 -11.40 -22.32
CA VAL A 902 27.55 -11.02 -20.93
C VAL A 902 26.37 -10.04 -20.93
N VAL A 903 25.34 -10.37 -20.15
CA VAL A 903 24.13 -9.55 -20.01
C VAL A 903 24.06 -9.02 -18.58
N SER A 904 24.10 -7.70 -18.44
CA SER A 904 23.90 -7.06 -17.14
C SER A 904 22.43 -7.14 -16.71
N LEU A 905 22.23 -7.59 -15.48
CA LEU A 905 20.90 -7.79 -14.91
C LEU A 905 20.44 -6.57 -14.11
N PRO A 906 19.12 -6.37 -13.96
CA PRO A 906 18.59 -5.28 -13.14
C PRO A 906 18.90 -5.52 -11.66
N GLN A 907 19.17 -4.44 -10.93
CA GLN A 907 19.59 -4.46 -9.52
C GLN A 907 18.56 -3.75 -8.63
N GLY A 908 18.68 -3.86 -7.30
CA GLY A 908 17.70 -3.31 -6.36
C GLY A 908 16.34 -3.99 -6.47
N ASP A 909 15.25 -3.23 -6.40
CA ASP A 909 13.88 -3.78 -6.48
C ASP A 909 13.51 -4.34 -7.86
N GLU A 910 14.30 -4.01 -8.89
CA GLU A 910 14.16 -4.50 -10.26
C GLU A 910 14.72 -5.92 -10.46
N ARG A 911 15.41 -6.49 -9.46
CA ARG A 911 15.98 -7.84 -9.57
C ARG A 911 14.91 -8.87 -9.95
N GLY A 912 15.22 -9.69 -10.95
CA GLY A 912 14.32 -10.70 -11.52
C GLY A 912 13.57 -10.22 -12.78
N ARG A 913 13.58 -8.92 -13.09
CA ARG A 913 13.00 -8.40 -14.34
C ARG A 913 13.75 -8.93 -15.56
N SER A 914 13.01 -9.22 -16.63
CA SER A 914 13.55 -9.67 -17.92
C SER A 914 14.42 -8.58 -18.57
N VAL A 915 15.53 -9.00 -19.19
CA VAL A 915 16.41 -8.15 -20.01
C VAL A 915 16.49 -8.73 -21.40
N THR A 916 16.37 -7.88 -22.43
CA THR A 916 16.52 -8.28 -23.84
C THR A 916 17.77 -7.66 -24.44
N VAL A 917 18.58 -8.49 -25.11
CA VAL A 917 19.75 -8.07 -25.89
C VAL A 917 19.71 -8.70 -27.28
N ASN A 918 20.28 -8.01 -28.26
CA ASN A 918 20.44 -8.53 -29.62
C ASN A 918 21.94 -8.64 -29.94
N PHE A 919 22.35 -9.74 -30.55
CA PHE A 919 23.74 -9.96 -30.96
C PHE A 919 23.82 -10.78 -32.24
N LEU A 920 24.95 -10.67 -32.94
CA LEU A 920 25.26 -11.48 -34.12
C LEU A 920 26.03 -12.73 -33.69
N ILE A 921 25.74 -13.87 -34.32
CA ILE A 921 26.44 -15.14 -34.04
C ILE A 921 27.85 -15.15 -34.66
N ASP A 922 28.08 -14.35 -35.71
CA ASP A 922 29.33 -14.33 -36.51
C ASP A 922 30.45 -13.42 -35.96
#